data_AF-A0A811Q8K2-F1
#
_entry.id   AF-A0A811Q8K2-F1
#
_cell.length_a   1.000
_cell.length_b   1.000
_cell.length_c   1.000
_cell.angle_alpha   90.00
_cell.angle_beta   90.00
_cell.angle_gamma   90.00
#
_symmetry.space_group_name_H-M   'P 1'
#
loop_
_entity.id
_entity.type
_entity.pdbx_description
1 polymer ?
#
loop_
_entity_poly.entity_id
_entity_poly.type
_entity_poly.pdbx_seq_one_letter_code
_entity_poly.pdbx_strand_id
1 'polypeptide(L)'
;MATILESFVGSCAKKLQDIVTEEVILILGVKEELIELKRRMEQIWYFLNDAEKRSIKESAINNWLGLLRDAMYDADDIIDLAKSKGSKLLPDHSSLVSSSSNTCSGLSLSSCFFNIQTRHEIAVKIKNLNKRIDNISKDQVFTSLKSTQSTVTVFVPKQRRSSSLVEPNLADKEVLRACRKVVDLVLAHKEKRSYKLAIVGTGGVGKTTLAQKIYNDQKLKGSFNKQAWVCVSQDFSEIAILKEILRKIEVQYMPDELTDELQSKLELSIKDKSFFLVLDDVWQSDIWRNLLRIPLHVASSVVVLLTTRFDTVAVETGMDYTHRVDLMSLDIGWELLWKSMGIKEEKEVQNLHDLGIDIVRRCGGLPLAIKVIARVLATKDQTENEWKKILVKDAWSMSSLPSEITSPIYLSYEELPHHLKQCFIYCAIFPEDSVIYRDAIVSLWVAEGFIDEQDDRVLEDIAEEYYYELIYRNLLQPDYYYSVDLTQCRMHDLLRQLACHLSREELFVGDPDSAGVSTVMSKFRRISAVTMNDMVVLPRTDKGKCKVRTWRTSYTMSLRVDDTIFERLPCIRVLDLTGSQIQAVPPCIGRLIHLRLLDLDRTDISSLPESICCLINLQILNLQRCDSLHSLPSGITQLCNLRRLGLEDTPINEVPEGEPYSEKAVINIEETFDLLIPAHNLENLCLLNFFGRRFPVWLGSAAHLPSLTYLNLIDCKSCVHLPPIGQLPNLKYMKIEGTTAVTMIGPEFVGYGMGNLRSTEAVAFPKLETLVIRDMPNWEEWSFVAEEEQEATTTVGCPTSKDTAAATIEEVGPGPLPQAESSPRQLGQEATSLKDLHLRHVHNLKVVENLRFLSEVLVISDCEGLERVSNLPQVRELRVELCPNLRCVDRMDNLHQLLQTEDMEYASSQWLPGLQEQHQQLHGEDMDVYTWI
;
A
#
# COMPACT_ATOMS: atom_id res chain seq x y z
N MET A 1 1.36 -2.02 23.25
CA MET A 1 0.18 -1.15 23.46
C MET A 1 0.53 0.28 23.86
N ALA A 2 1.62 0.51 24.59
CA ALA A 2 1.98 1.82 25.13
C ALA A 2 3.10 2.56 24.37
N THR A 3 3.96 1.91 23.57
CA THR A 3 4.76 2.63 22.54
C THR A 3 3.85 3.25 21.47
N ILE A 4 2.72 2.58 21.19
CA ILE A 4 1.62 3.10 20.36
C ILE A 4 1.02 4.35 21.02
N LEU A 5 0.76 4.29 22.33
CA LEU A 5 0.24 5.42 23.08
C LEU A 5 1.27 6.56 23.22
N GLU A 6 2.57 6.25 23.24
CA GLU A 6 3.69 7.21 23.21
C GLU A 6 3.73 7.99 21.89
N SER A 7 3.67 7.30 20.74
CA SER A 7 3.48 7.94 19.42
C SER A 7 2.17 8.72 19.34
N PHE A 8 1.04 8.14 19.80
CA PHE A 8 -0.27 8.77 19.66
C PHE A 8 -0.43 10.01 20.56
N VAL A 9 0.09 9.98 21.79
CA VAL A 9 0.18 11.17 22.68
C VAL A 9 1.07 12.23 22.05
N GLY A 10 2.21 11.85 21.46
CA GLY A 10 3.10 12.77 20.73
C GLY A 10 2.41 13.41 19.51
N SER A 11 1.74 12.61 18.69
CA SER A 11 0.97 13.06 17.51
C SER A 11 -0.17 14.00 17.91
N CYS A 12 -0.96 13.66 18.94
CA CYS A 12 -1.97 14.57 19.49
C CYS A 12 -1.36 15.87 20.01
N ALA A 13 -0.19 15.82 20.66
CA ALA A 13 0.51 17.03 21.12
C ALA A 13 1.07 17.88 19.96
N LYS A 14 1.51 17.28 18.84
CA LYS A 14 1.87 17.99 17.59
C LYS A 14 0.64 18.71 17.02
N LYS A 15 -0.45 17.97 16.73
CA LYS A 15 -1.70 18.55 16.21
C LYS A 15 -2.27 19.66 17.10
N LEU A 16 -2.11 19.55 18.42
CA LEU A 16 -2.48 20.61 19.37
C LEU A 16 -1.56 21.83 19.28
N GLN A 17 -0.27 21.67 18.99
CA GLN A 17 0.64 22.79 18.73
C GLN A 17 0.22 23.57 17.47
N ASP A 18 -0.10 22.84 16.40
CA ASP A 18 -0.44 23.40 15.10
C ASP A 18 -1.77 24.17 15.21
N ILE A 19 -2.83 23.50 15.69
CA ILE A 19 -4.18 24.07 15.79
C ILE A 19 -4.23 25.29 16.73
N VAL A 20 -3.40 25.36 17.79
CA VAL A 20 -3.31 26.52 18.70
C VAL A 20 -2.82 27.80 18.00
N THR A 21 -2.23 27.69 16.81
CA THR A 21 -1.84 28.83 15.97
C THR A 21 -2.87 29.20 14.89
N GLU A 22 -3.84 28.33 14.59
CA GLU A 22 -4.88 28.60 13.60
C GLU A 22 -5.84 29.70 14.07
N GLU A 23 -6.21 30.61 13.16
CA GLU A 23 -7.22 31.66 13.41
C GLU A 23 -8.57 31.07 13.87
N VAL A 24 -8.88 29.87 13.38
CA VAL A 24 -9.99 29.02 13.81
C VAL A 24 -10.10 28.92 15.35
N ILE A 25 -8.98 28.71 16.06
CA ILE A 25 -8.99 28.57 17.53
C ILE A 25 -9.16 29.92 18.25
N LEU A 26 -8.65 31.01 17.67
CA LEU A 26 -8.91 32.36 18.18
C LEU A 26 -10.42 32.68 18.13
N ILE A 27 -11.10 32.26 17.07
CA ILE A 27 -12.54 32.41 16.89
C ILE A 27 -13.33 31.52 17.88
N LEU A 28 -12.87 30.30 18.16
CA LEU A 28 -13.48 29.42 19.15
C LEU A 28 -13.29 29.89 20.61
N GLY A 29 -12.21 30.62 20.91
CA GLY A 29 -11.95 31.18 22.25
C GLY A 29 -11.53 30.15 23.29
N VAL A 30 -10.81 29.10 22.86
CA VAL A 30 -10.43 27.92 23.68
C VAL A 30 -8.90 27.71 23.79
N LYS A 31 -8.13 28.76 23.47
CA LYS A 31 -6.68 28.68 23.28
C LYS A 31 -5.93 28.22 24.54
N GLU A 32 -6.24 28.82 25.69
CA GLU A 32 -5.59 28.51 26.97
C GLU A 32 -5.90 27.07 27.41
N GLU A 33 -7.13 26.61 27.18
CA GLU A 33 -7.52 25.23 27.47
C GLU A 33 -6.79 24.21 26.57
N LEU A 34 -6.52 24.54 25.30
CA LEU A 34 -5.73 23.67 24.41
C LEU A 34 -4.23 23.68 24.76
N ILE A 35 -3.68 24.82 25.21
CA ILE A 35 -2.29 24.92 25.71
C ILE A 35 -2.12 24.05 26.97
N GLU A 36 -3.03 24.17 27.94
CA GLU A 36 -2.99 23.39 29.18
C GLU A 36 -3.22 21.88 28.91
N LEU A 37 -4.04 21.53 27.91
CA LEU A 37 -4.22 20.16 27.43
C LEU A 37 -2.91 19.58 26.88
N LYS A 38 -2.26 20.31 25.97
CA LYS A 38 -0.96 19.90 25.38
C LYS A 38 0.09 19.70 26.46
N ARG A 39 0.23 20.66 27.37
CA ARG A 39 1.19 20.62 28.49
C ARG A 39 1.01 19.38 29.39
N ARG A 40 -0.21 18.87 29.53
CA ARG A 40 -0.52 17.64 30.28
C ARG A 40 -0.17 16.38 29.49
N MET A 41 -0.43 16.35 28.18
CA MET A 41 0.00 15.25 27.29
C MET A 41 1.53 15.10 27.31
N GLU A 42 2.25 16.22 27.14
CA GLU A 42 3.72 16.27 27.23
C GLU A 42 4.23 15.76 28.59
N GLN A 43 3.58 16.09 29.70
CA GLN A 43 3.96 15.58 31.03
C GLN A 43 3.74 14.08 31.20
N ILE A 44 2.65 13.54 30.65
CA ILE A 44 2.33 12.10 30.75
C ILE A 44 3.28 11.27 29.87
N TRP A 45 3.68 11.80 28.71
CA TRP A 45 4.51 11.14 27.71
C TRP A 45 5.78 10.48 28.28
N TYR A 46 6.53 11.21 29.13
CA TYR A 46 7.79 10.74 29.75
C TYR A 46 7.69 9.49 30.64
N PHE A 47 6.48 9.01 30.96
CA PHE A 47 6.23 7.86 31.84
C PHE A 47 5.65 6.63 31.10
N LEU A 48 5.30 6.76 29.82
CA LEU A 48 4.60 5.70 29.07
C LEU A 48 5.43 4.43 28.86
N ASN A 49 6.75 4.58 28.73
CA ASN A 49 7.70 3.48 28.55
C ASN A 49 7.87 2.62 29.84
N ASP A 50 7.84 3.22 31.04
CA ASP A 50 7.78 2.47 32.32
C ASP A 50 6.41 1.79 32.49
N ALA A 51 5.33 2.49 32.13
CA ALA A 51 3.97 1.94 32.14
C ALA A 51 3.83 0.72 31.20
N GLU A 52 4.40 0.75 29.99
CA GLU A 52 4.32 -0.40 29.06
C GLU A 52 4.91 -1.67 29.68
N LYS A 53 6.17 -1.59 30.11
CA LYS A 53 6.93 -2.73 30.65
C LYS A 53 6.25 -3.39 31.85
N ARG A 54 5.51 -2.59 32.63
CA ARG A 54 4.79 -3.04 33.82
C ARG A 54 3.37 -3.51 33.52
N SER A 55 2.68 -2.91 32.56
CA SER A 55 1.26 -3.19 32.24
C SER A 55 0.91 -4.66 32.00
N ILE A 56 1.81 -5.43 31.39
CA ILE A 56 1.60 -6.86 31.08
C ILE A 56 1.65 -7.71 32.37
N LYS A 57 2.30 -7.22 33.43
CA LYS A 57 2.44 -7.85 34.75
C LYS A 57 1.51 -7.23 35.80
N GLU A 58 1.17 -5.95 35.67
CA GLU A 58 0.38 -5.15 36.62
C GLU A 58 -0.94 -4.66 35.98
N SER A 59 -2.04 -5.36 36.26
CA SER A 59 -3.36 -5.06 35.68
C SER A 59 -3.88 -3.65 35.97
N ALA A 60 -3.48 -3.05 37.10
CA ALA A 60 -3.79 -1.66 37.43
C ALA A 60 -3.18 -0.67 36.42
N ILE A 61 -1.97 -0.94 35.92
CA ILE A 61 -1.30 -0.11 34.91
C ILE A 61 -1.92 -0.33 33.52
N ASN A 62 -2.30 -1.56 33.17
CA ASN A 62 -3.07 -1.82 31.95
C ASN A 62 -4.40 -1.04 31.92
N ASN A 63 -5.14 -1.05 33.05
CA ASN A 63 -6.39 -0.29 33.18
C ASN A 63 -6.15 1.24 33.08
N TRP A 64 -5.09 1.76 33.70
CA TRP A 64 -4.72 3.18 33.62
C TRP A 64 -4.34 3.59 32.19
N LEU A 65 -3.56 2.77 31.48
CA LEU A 65 -3.25 2.97 30.05
C LEU A 65 -4.51 2.95 29.18
N GLY A 66 -5.47 2.07 29.45
CA GLY A 66 -6.76 2.03 28.77
C GLY A 66 -7.57 3.32 28.96
N LEU A 67 -7.62 3.85 30.19
CA LEU A 67 -8.29 5.13 30.50
C LEU A 67 -7.64 6.33 29.81
N LEU A 68 -6.31 6.34 29.69
CA LEU A 68 -5.53 7.36 28.99
C LEU A 68 -5.71 7.26 27.47
N ARG A 69 -5.60 6.06 26.89
CA ARG A 69 -5.87 5.79 25.47
C ARG A 69 -7.24 6.31 25.04
N ASP A 70 -8.27 6.01 25.83
CA ASP A 70 -9.62 6.50 25.57
C ASP A 70 -9.77 8.03 25.75
N ALA A 71 -8.86 8.69 26.47
CA ALA A 71 -8.83 10.15 26.55
C ALA A 71 -8.10 10.76 25.34
N MET A 72 -7.06 10.10 24.82
CA MET A 72 -6.37 10.52 23.59
C MET A 72 -7.26 10.33 22.36
N TYR A 73 -8.04 9.24 22.30
CA TYR A 73 -9.04 9.07 21.23
C TYR A 73 -10.10 10.16 21.24
N ASP A 74 -10.63 10.51 22.43
CA ASP A 74 -11.57 11.62 22.58
C ASP A 74 -10.92 12.98 22.26
N ALA A 75 -9.60 13.14 22.46
CA ALA A 75 -8.85 14.34 22.11
C ALA A 75 -8.69 14.52 20.60
N ASP A 76 -8.28 13.47 19.88
CA ASP A 76 -8.07 13.51 18.43
C ASP A 76 -9.41 13.74 17.68
N ASP A 77 -10.54 13.24 18.22
CA ASP A 77 -11.88 13.61 17.74
C ASP A 77 -12.24 15.08 18.04
N ILE A 78 -11.87 15.61 19.21
CA ILE A 78 -12.12 17.02 19.55
C ILE A 78 -11.30 17.98 18.66
N ILE A 79 -10.10 17.58 18.23
CA ILE A 79 -9.25 18.33 17.28
C ILE A 79 -9.91 18.39 15.90
N ASP A 80 -10.25 17.23 15.31
CA ASP A 80 -10.95 17.13 14.02
C ASP A 80 -12.27 17.94 14.04
N LEU A 81 -13.03 17.87 15.14
CA LEU A 81 -14.27 18.62 15.38
C LEU A 81 -14.04 20.14 15.46
N ALA A 82 -12.98 20.57 16.13
CA ALA A 82 -12.63 21.99 16.27
C ALA A 82 -12.26 22.60 14.92
N LYS A 83 -11.47 21.91 14.08
CA LYS A 83 -11.20 22.36 12.70
C LYS A 83 -12.50 22.38 11.87
N SER A 84 -13.21 21.26 11.77
CA SER A 84 -14.38 21.11 10.89
C SER A 84 -15.54 22.07 11.19
N LYS A 85 -15.85 22.31 12.47
CA LYS A 85 -16.86 23.32 12.84
C LYS A 85 -16.30 24.73 12.87
N GLY A 86 -15.02 24.90 13.19
CA GLY A 86 -14.38 26.20 13.35
C GLY A 86 -14.11 26.92 12.02
N SER A 87 -13.71 26.20 10.96
CA SER A 87 -13.56 26.81 9.62
C SER A 87 -14.88 27.37 9.09
N LYS A 88 -16.02 26.80 9.48
CA LYS A 88 -17.38 27.30 9.17
C LYS A 88 -17.80 28.54 9.99
N LEU A 89 -16.90 29.08 10.81
CA LEU A 89 -17.09 30.32 11.59
C LEU A 89 -16.18 31.47 11.13
N LEU A 90 -15.29 31.22 10.15
CA LEU A 90 -14.55 32.26 9.43
C LEU A 90 -15.48 32.99 8.45
N PRO A 91 -15.25 34.28 8.15
CA PRO A 91 -15.87 34.94 6.99
C PRO A 91 -15.36 34.33 5.68
N ASP A 92 -16.23 34.16 4.68
CA ASP A 92 -15.89 33.56 3.39
C ASP A 92 -14.90 34.40 2.56
N HIS A 93 -13.61 34.08 2.64
CA HIS A 93 -12.57 34.64 1.77
C HIS A 93 -12.50 33.98 0.37
N SER A 94 -13.30 32.94 0.12
CA SER A 94 -13.33 32.12 -1.10
C SER A 94 -14.18 32.68 -2.26
N SER A 95 -14.87 33.80 -2.06
CA SER A 95 -15.87 34.35 -3.00
C SER A 95 -15.34 35.44 -3.96
N LEU A 96 -14.05 35.41 -4.30
CA LEU A 96 -13.41 36.42 -5.16
C LEU A 96 -13.50 36.17 -6.68
N VAL A 97 -14.15 35.09 -7.13
CA VAL A 97 -14.34 34.77 -8.57
C VAL A 97 -15.81 34.56 -8.94
N SER A 98 -16.67 35.53 -8.59
CA SER A 98 -17.93 35.76 -9.31
C SER A 98 -18.37 37.23 -9.17
N SER A 99 -18.21 38.02 -10.23
CA SER A 99 -18.52 39.45 -10.21
C SER A 99 -20.02 39.74 -10.36
N SER A 100 -20.51 40.68 -9.55
CA SER A 100 -21.81 41.39 -9.65
C SER A 100 -23.09 40.64 -9.27
N SER A 101 -23.55 40.85 -8.03
CA SER A 101 -24.87 41.46 -7.81
C SER A 101 -24.92 42.19 -6.46
N ASN A 102 -25.53 43.39 -6.43
CA ASN A 102 -25.63 44.22 -5.22
C ASN A 102 -27.01 44.05 -4.55
N THR A 103 -27.09 43.30 -3.45
CA THR A 103 -28.15 43.49 -2.43
C THR A 103 -27.62 43.21 -1.03
N CYS A 104 -27.46 44.26 -0.23
CA CYS A 104 -27.17 44.12 1.19
C CYS A 104 -28.43 43.62 1.91
N SER A 105 -28.45 42.35 2.33
CA SER A 105 -29.48 41.80 3.22
C SER A 105 -28.85 41.42 4.56
N GLY A 106 -29.58 41.68 5.65
CA GLY A 106 -28.98 41.90 6.97
C GLY A 106 -28.42 40.65 7.66
N LEU A 107 -27.43 40.87 8.54
CA LEU A 107 -26.94 39.89 9.51
C LEU A 107 -28.10 39.32 10.34
N SER A 108 -28.57 38.12 9.98
CA SER A 108 -29.63 37.45 10.72
C SER A 108 -29.12 37.06 12.11
N LEU A 109 -29.78 37.56 13.16
CA LEU A 109 -29.42 37.26 14.55
C LEU A 109 -29.36 35.75 14.84
N SER A 110 -30.12 34.94 14.08
CA SER A 110 -30.10 33.47 14.18
C SER A 110 -28.73 32.84 13.92
N SER A 111 -27.96 33.30 12.94
CA SER A 111 -26.63 32.71 12.64
C SER A 111 -25.64 33.00 13.77
N CYS A 112 -25.72 34.19 14.37
CA CYS A 112 -24.93 34.55 15.55
C CYS A 112 -25.20 33.61 16.73
N PHE A 113 -26.46 33.22 16.97
CA PHE A 113 -26.80 32.27 18.03
C PHE A 113 -26.31 30.84 17.75
N PHE A 114 -26.44 30.32 16.52
CA PHE A 114 -25.88 29.01 16.15
C PHE A 114 -24.34 28.99 16.28
N ASN A 115 -23.68 30.09 15.94
CA ASN A 115 -22.23 30.24 16.07
C ASN A 115 -21.80 30.24 17.55
N ILE A 116 -22.52 30.95 18.43
CA ILE A 116 -22.25 30.95 19.88
C ILE A 116 -22.49 29.55 20.50
N GLN A 117 -23.60 28.88 20.15
CA GLN A 117 -23.90 27.54 20.62
C GLN A 117 -22.80 26.53 20.21
N THR A 118 -22.31 26.63 18.97
CA THR A 118 -21.23 25.80 18.44
C THR A 118 -19.91 26.00 19.19
N ARG A 119 -19.51 27.26 19.42
CA ARG A 119 -18.31 27.59 20.23
C ARG A 119 -18.42 27.03 21.64
N HIS A 120 -19.58 27.19 22.28
CA HIS A 120 -19.84 26.67 23.63
C HIS A 120 -19.76 25.14 23.71
N GLU A 121 -20.33 24.42 22.74
CA GLU A 121 -20.27 22.94 22.68
C GLU A 121 -18.82 22.43 22.65
N ILE A 122 -17.98 23.03 21.79
CA ILE A 122 -16.57 22.65 21.64
C ILE A 122 -15.77 23.01 22.90
N ALA A 123 -15.98 24.21 23.44
CA ALA A 123 -15.33 24.65 24.69
C ALA A 123 -15.66 23.74 25.88
N VAL A 124 -16.92 23.28 26.01
CA VAL A 124 -17.33 22.32 27.05
C VAL A 124 -16.68 20.95 26.85
N LYS A 125 -16.57 20.46 25.61
CA LYS A 125 -15.86 19.21 25.30
C LYS A 125 -14.38 19.28 25.69
N ILE A 126 -13.66 20.34 25.29
CA ILE A 126 -12.25 20.56 25.66
C ILE A 126 -12.07 20.66 27.18
N LYS A 127 -12.97 21.34 27.90
CA LYS A 127 -12.91 21.48 29.37
C LYS A 127 -13.14 20.14 30.09
N ASN A 128 -14.07 19.32 29.61
CA ASN A 128 -14.31 17.99 30.15
C ASN A 128 -13.13 17.04 29.90
N LEU A 129 -12.53 17.09 28.71
CA LEU A 129 -11.31 16.34 28.37
C LEU A 129 -10.13 16.73 29.27
N ASN A 130 -9.86 18.03 29.43
CA ASN A 130 -8.82 18.55 30.33
C ASN A 130 -8.99 18.04 31.76
N LYS A 131 -10.22 18.09 32.30
CA LYS A 131 -10.54 17.59 33.65
C LYS A 131 -10.36 16.07 33.77
N ARG A 132 -10.64 15.31 32.71
CA ARG A 132 -10.40 13.87 32.70
C ARG A 132 -8.91 13.52 32.71
N ILE A 133 -8.10 14.23 31.93
CA ILE A 133 -6.64 14.04 31.91
C ILE A 133 -6.01 14.54 33.22
N ASP A 134 -6.57 15.58 33.86
CA ASP A 134 -6.22 16.02 35.22
C ASP A 134 -6.26 14.85 36.21
N ASN A 135 -7.35 14.10 36.21
CA ASN A 135 -7.56 12.97 37.11
C ASN A 135 -6.59 11.82 36.80
N ILE A 136 -6.35 11.53 35.52
CA ILE A 136 -5.42 10.47 35.08
C ILE A 136 -3.98 10.78 35.50
N SER A 137 -3.56 12.05 35.43
CA SER A 137 -2.24 12.53 35.90
C SER A 137 -2.12 12.68 37.42
N LYS A 138 -3.21 12.48 38.17
CA LYS A 138 -3.26 12.52 39.65
C LYS A 138 -3.56 11.14 40.27
N ASP A 139 -3.64 10.10 39.44
CA ASP A 139 -3.86 8.73 39.88
C ASP A 139 -2.63 8.19 40.64
N GLN A 140 -2.87 7.36 41.66
CA GLN A 140 -1.80 6.72 42.43
C GLN A 140 -0.90 5.86 41.54
N VAL A 141 -1.48 5.21 40.52
CA VAL A 141 -0.75 4.44 39.51
C VAL A 141 0.28 5.31 38.80
N PHE A 142 -0.11 6.51 38.33
CA PHE A 142 0.80 7.44 37.67
C PHE A 142 1.94 7.90 38.61
N THR A 143 1.63 8.19 39.88
CA THR A 143 2.67 8.54 40.88
C THR A 143 3.64 7.40 41.22
N SER A 144 3.34 6.16 40.80
CA SER A 144 4.23 5.01 40.95
C SER A 144 5.15 4.76 39.74
N LEU A 145 4.94 5.48 38.63
CA LEU A 145 5.73 5.33 37.40
C LEU A 145 7.05 6.08 37.49
N LYS A 146 8.07 5.56 36.82
CA LYS A 146 9.38 6.22 36.71
C LYS A 146 9.48 6.99 35.40
N SER A 147 9.95 8.23 35.47
CA SER A 147 10.29 9.00 34.26
C SER A 147 11.51 8.38 33.59
N THR A 148 11.38 8.04 32.31
CA THR A 148 12.50 7.63 31.46
C THR A 148 13.02 8.82 30.68
N GLN A 149 14.22 9.30 31.02
CA GLN A 149 15.03 10.12 30.11
C GLN A 149 15.59 9.25 28.98
N SER A 150 14.72 8.82 28.07
CA SER A 150 15.15 8.21 26.81
C SER A 150 15.83 9.28 25.96
N THR A 151 17.13 9.12 25.69
CA THR A 151 17.72 9.78 24.52
C THR A 151 17.01 9.28 23.28
N VAL A 152 16.29 10.16 22.58
CA VAL A 152 15.70 9.84 21.28
C VAL A 152 16.84 9.69 20.26
N THR A 153 17.41 8.48 20.20
CA THR A 153 18.25 8.07 19.08
C THR A 153 17.33 7.96 17.87
N VAL A 154 17.25 9.04 17.08
CA VAL A 154 16.61 9.02 15.76
C VAL A 154 17.31 7.93 14.96
N PHE A 155 16.60 6.81 14.79
CA PHE A 155 17.13 5.66 14.07
C PHE A 155 16.98 5.96 12.58
N VAL A 156 17.89 6.78 12.05
CA VAL A 156 18.00 7.02 10.61
C VAL A 156 18.10 5.65 9.95
N PRO A 157 17.15 5.26 9.07
CA PRO A 157 17.23 3.98 8.40
C PRO A 157 18.53 3.95 7.59
N LYS A 158 19.45 3.04 7.93
CA LYS A 158 20.52 2.69 7.01
C LYS A 158 19.81 2.02 5.82
N GLN A 159 19.56 2.77 4.75
CA GLN A 159 19.05 2.26 3.49
C GLN A 159 20.06 1.24 2.90
N ARG A 160 20.01 0.02 3.40
CA ARG A 160 20.42 -1.15 2.65
C ARG A 160 19.36 -1.33 1.56
N ARG A 161 19.60 -0.71 0.39
CA ARG A 161 18.93 -1.06 -0.87
C ARG A 161 18.78 -2.58 -0.92
N SER A 162 17.61 -3.08 -1.29
CA SER A 162 17.15 -4.44 -1.02
C SER A 162 18.09 -5.53 -1.54
N SER A 163 19.01 -5.98 -0.68
CA SER A 163 19.74 -7.24 -0.87
C SER A 163 18.70 -8.35 -1.02
N SER A 164 18.70 -9.03 -2.17
CA SER A 164 17.62 -9.92 -2.64
C SER A 164 16.97 -10.73 -1.52
N LEU A 165 15.64 -10.66 -1.41
CA LEU A 165 14.81 -11.35 -0.41
C LEU A 165 14.67 -12.86 -0.69
N VAL A 166 15.79 -13.51 -0.98
CA VAL A 166 15.91 -14.96 -1.12
C VAL A 166 15.81 -15.58 0.27
N GLU A 167 14.75 -16.34 0.50
CA GLU A 167 14.66 -17.17 1.71
C GLU A 167 15.84 -18.17 1.76
N PRO A 168 16.52 -18.35 2.90
CA PRO A 168 17.59 -19.33 3.04
C PRO A 168 17.02 -20.76 3.03
N ASN A 169 16.91 -21.34 1.82
CA ASN A 169 16.35 -22.65 1.49
C ASN A 169 17.19 -23.84 2.02
N LEU A 170 17.35 -23.96 3.34
CA LEU A 170 18.19 -24.99 3.97
C LEU A 170 17.47 -26.02 4.84
N ALA A 171 16.21 -25.76 5.23
CA ALA A 171 15.31 -26.84 5.67
C ALA A 171 15.15 -27.92 4.57
N ASP A 172 15.43 -27.57 3.31
CA ASP A 172 15.27 -28.38 2.11
C ASP A 172 15.91 -29.77 2.15
N LYS A 173 17.05 -30.03 2.81
CA LYS A 173 17.60 -31.40 2.81
C LYS A 173 16.69 -32.40 3.53
N GLU A 174 16.03 -31.98 4.60
CA GLU A 174 15.09 -32.83 5.35
C GLU A 174 13.66 -32.66 4.82
N VAL A 175 13.23 -31.43 4.50
CA VAL A 175 11.92 -31.16 3.91
C VAL A 175 11.77 -31.79 2.53
N LEU A 176 12.80 -31.84 1.67
CA LEU A 176 12.75 -32.60 0.41
C LEU A 176 12.75 -34.11 0.63
N ARG A 177 13.42 -34.64 1.67
CA ARG A 177 13.35 -36.07 2.01
C ARG A 177 11.94 -36.44 2.49
N ALA A 178 11.35 -35.61 3.34
CA ALA A 178 9.96 -35.71 3.79
C ALA A 178 8.97 -35.60 2.61
N CYS A 179 9.11 -34.56 1.79
CA CYS A 179 8.28 -34.31 0.62
C CYS A 179 8.32 -35.49 -0.34
N ARG A 180 9.50 -35.95 -0.78
CA ARG A 180 9.64 -37.14 -1.65
C ARG A 180 8.95 -38.36 -1.04
N LYS A 181 9.15 -38.63 0.25
CA LYS A 181 8.50 -39.76 0.94
C LYS A 181 6.97 -39.66 0.90
N VAL A 182 6.39 -38.47 1.09
CA VAL A 182 4.93 -38.28 1.06
C VAL A 182 4.40 -38.27 -0.38
N VAL A 183 5.09 -37.64 -1.34
CA VAL A 183 4.74 -37.68 -2.77
C VAL A 183 4.76 -39.10 -3.31
N ASP A 184 5.78 -39.90 -2.98
CA ASP A 184 5.87 -41.30 -3.38
C ASP A 184 4.76 -42.15 -2.72
N LEU A 185 4.32 -41.81 -1.49
CA LEU A 185 3.15 -42.41 -0.83
C LEU A 185 1.79 -41.98 -1.43
N VAL A 186 1.68 -40.74 -1.95
CA VAL A 186 0.51 -40.27 -2.71
C VAL A 186 0.41 -41.06 -4.01
N LEU A 187 1.50 -41.15 -4.76
CA LEU A 187 1.55 -41.81 -6.07
C LEU A 187 1.34 -43.32 -5.99
N ALA A 188 1.93 -44.00 -5.00
CA ALA A 188 1.73 -45.42 -4.75
C ALA A 188 0.29 -45.79 -4.38
N HIS A 189 -0.56 -44.80 -4.08
CA HIS A 189 -1.93 -44.99 -3.60
C HIS A 189 -2.99 -44.22 -4.39
N LYS A 190 -2.62 -43.53 -5.47
CA LYS A 190 -3.56 -42.76 -6.31
C LYS A 190 -4.70 -43.60 -6.91
N GLU A 191 -4.53 -44.92 -6.97
CA GLU A 191 -5.53 -45.89 -7.49
C GLU A 191 -6.35 -46.56 -6.36
N LYS A 192 -6.09 -46.26 -5.08
CA LYS A 192 -6.97 -46.66 -3.98
C LYS A 192 -8.24 -45.80 -4.00
N ARG A 193 -9.39 -46.43 -3.75
CA ARG A 193 -10.69 -45.74 -3.63
C ARG A 193 -10.64 -44.56 -2.65
N SER A 194 -9.95 -44.72 -1.51
CA SER A 194 -9.63 -43.64 -0.59
C SER A 194 -8.29 -43.93 0.10
N TYR A 195 -7.49 -42.90 0.33
CA TYR A 195 -6.26 -42.96 1.12
C TYR A 195 -5.97 -41.60 1.75
N LYS A 196 -5.68 -41.57 3.07
CA LYS A 196 -5.58 -40.33 3.85
C LYS A 196 -4.23 -40.21 4.54
N LEU A 197 -3.58 -39.09 4.32
CA LEU A 197 -2.26 -38.73 4.81
C LEU A 197 -2.38 -37.57 5.79
N ALA A 198 -1.72 -37.64 6.95
CA ALA A 198 -1.61 -36.50 7.87
C ALA A 198 -0.16 -36.01 8.00
N ILE A 199 0.00 -34.70 8.09
CA ILE A 199 1.23 -34.01 8.54
C ILE A 199 0.92 -33.37 9.89
N VAL A 200 1.53 -33.88 10.95
CA VAL A 200 1.26 -33.47 12.34
C VAL A 200 2.51 -32.82 12.95
N GLY A 201 2.33 -31.74 13.69
CA GLY A 201 3.44 -31.02 14.33
C GLY A 201 3.00 -29.69 14.93
N THR A 202 3.87 -29.10 15.76
CA THR A 202 3.61 -27.85 16.49
C THR A 202 3.37 -26.66 15.55
N GLY A 203 2.81 -25.56 16.09
CA GLY A 203 2.71 -24.29 15.36
C GLY A 203 4.09 -23.80 14.91
N GLY A 204 4.19 -23.21 13.71
CA GLY A 204 5.44 -22.65 13.19
C GLY A 204 6.55 -23.64 12.82
N VAL A 205 6.30 -24.96 12.88
CA VAL A 205 7.31 -26.01 12.55
C VAL A 205 7.50 -26.26 11.04
N GLY A 206 6.64 -25.68 10.19
CA GLY A 206 6.74 -25.80 8.73
C GLY A 206 5.81 -26.84 8.06
N LYS A 207 4.72 -27.26 8.73
CA LYS A 207 3.73 -28.20 8.17
C LYS A 207 3.22 -27.77 6.78
N THR A 208 2.70 -26.54 6.70
CA THR A 208 2.19 -25.90 5.49
C THR A 208 3.27 -25.84 4.41
N THR A 209 4.50 -25.46 4.75
CA THR A 209 5.64 -25.42 3.82
C THR A 209 5.94 -26.80 3.21
N LEU A 210 5.88 -27.87 4.02
CA LEU A 210 6.03 -29.23 3.53
C LEU A 210 4.85 -29.64 2.64
N ALA A 211 3.61 -29.35 3.04
CA ALA A 211 2.42 -29.63 2.25
C ALA A 211 2.43 -28.87 0.90
N GLN A 212 2.87 -27.61 0.88
CA GLN A 212 3.02 -26.79 -0.34
C GLN A 212 4.06 -27.41 -1.29
N LYS A 213 5.22 -27.85 -0.77
CA LYS A 213 6.23 -28.56 -1.57
C LYS A 213 5.73 -29.92 -2.09
N ILE A 214 4.81 -30.58 -1.39
CA ILE A 214 4.14 -31.81 -1.88
C ILE A 214 3.12 -31.49 -2.98
N TYR A 215 2.22 -30.54 -2.76
CA TYR A 215 1.16 -30.17 -3.72
C TYR A 215 1.72 -29.66 -5.05
N ASN A 216 2.80 -28.88 -4.98
CA ASN A 216 3.49 -28.33 -6.15
C ASN A 216 4.58 -29.27 -6.73
N ASP A 217 4.72 -30.52 -6.26
CA ASP A 217 5.69 -31.46 -6.82
C ASP A 217 5.29 -31.87 -8.26
N GLN A 218 6.25 -31.76 -9.19
CA GLN A 218 6.00 -32.02 -10.62
C GLN A 218 5.53 -33.45 -10.92
N LYS A 219 5.76 -34.44 -10.04
CA LYS A 219 5.20 -35.79 -10.17
C LYS A 219 3.68 -35.83 -9.92
N LEU A 220 3.14 -34.92 -9.10
CA LEU A 220 1.69 -34.85 -8.82
C LEU A 220 0.92 -34.07 -9.90
N LYS A 221 1.61 -33.21 -10.66
CA LYS A 221 1.01 -32.43 -11.76
C LYS A 221 0.45 -33.37 -12.83
N GLY A 222 -0.86 -33.32 -13.05
CA GLY A 222 -1.57 -34.22 -13.98
C GLY A 222 -1.80 -35.66 -13.49
N SER A 223 -1.35 -36.04 -12.29
CA SER A 223 -1.56 -37.39 -11.71
C SER A 223 -2.98 -37.62 -11.17
N PHE A 224 -3.83 -36.58 -11.12
CA PHE A 224 -5.23 -36.62 -10.68
C PHE A 224 -6.11 -35.76 -11.61
N ASN A 225 -7.37 -36.14 -11.80
CA ASN A 225 -8.30 -35.43 -12.70
C ASN A 225 -8.80 -34.08 -12.15
N LYS A 226 -8.87 -33.95 -10.83
CA LYS A 226 -9.06 -32.67 -10.12
C LYS A 226 -8.10 -32.61 -8.94
N GLN A 227 -7.74 -31.40 -8.55
CA GLN A 227 -6.90 -31.11 -7.38
C GLN A 227 -7.44 -29.87 -6.67
N ALA A 228 -7.35 -29.80 -5.34
CA ALA A 228 -7.76 -28.63 -4.58
C ALA A 228 -6.91 -28.47 -3.31
N TRP A 229 -6.70 -27.21 -2.92
CA TRP A 229 -6.12 -26.82 -1.63
C TRP A 229 -7.09 -25.90 -0.92
N VAL A 230 -7.41 -26.21 0.33
CA VAL A 230 -8.27 -25.41 1.22
C VAL A 230 -7.60 -25.29 2.58
N CYS A 231 -7.53 -24.06 3.12
CA CYS A 231 -7.14 -23.86 4.52
C CYS A 231 -8.37 -23.92 5.42
N VAL A 232 -8.19 -24.30 6.68
CA VAL A 232 -9.26 -24.47 7.66
C VAL A 232 -9.01 -23.55 8.85
N SER A 233 -9.84 -22.50 8.97
CA SER A 233 -9.89 -21.67 10.19
C SER A 233 -10.37 -22.48 11.39
N GLN A 234 -10.04 -22.02 12.60
CA GLN A 234 -10.53 -22.64 13.84
C GLN A 234 -12.07 -22.65 13.90
N ASP A 235 -12.69 -21.50 13.61
CA ASP A 235 -14.14 -21.32 13.47
C ASP A 235 -14.50 -21.38 11.97
N PHE A 236 -14.57 -22.58 11.40
CA PHE A 236 -14.88 -22.78 9.98
C PHE A 236 -16.39 -22.80 9.69
N SER A 237 -16.76 -22.51 8.44
CA SER A 237 -18.11 -22.71 7.91
C SER A 237 -18.12 -23.84 6.88
N GLU A 238 -19.07 -24.78 7.02
CA GLU A 238 -19.27 -25.88 6.08
C GLU A 238 -19.54 -25.40 4.65
N ILE A 239 -20.37 -24.37 4.51
CA ILE A 239 -20.71 -23.73 3.23
C ILE A 239 -19.48 -23.05 2.63
N ALA A 240 -18.66 -22.37 3.44
CA ALA A 240 -17.45 -21.70 2.96
C ALA A 240 -16.40 -22.69 2.45
N ILE A 241 -16.17 -23.80 3.17
CA ILE A 241 -15.26 -24.87 2.73
C ILE A 241 -15.75 -25.49 1.42
N LEU A 242 -17.04 -25.81 1.28
CA LEU A 242 -17.56 -26.37 0.02
C LEU A 242 -17.42 -25.39 -1.15
N LYS A 243 -17.76 -24.11 -0.95
CA LYS A 243 -17.60 -23.06 -1.97
C LYS A 243 -16.13 -22.88 -2.38
N GLU A 244 -15.18 -22.90 -1.43
CA GLU A 244 -13.75 -22.89 -1.74
C GLU A 244 -13.33 -24.14 -2.55
N ILE A 245 -13.74 -25.35 -2.15
CA ILE A 245 -13.43 -26.58 -2.92
C ILE A 245 -13.97 -26.47 -4.35
N LEU A 246 -15.25 -26.12 -4.50
CA LEU A 246 -15.92 -25.98 -5.80
C LEU A 246 -15.21 -24.93 -6.69
N ARG A 247 -14.82 -23.78 -6.11
CA ARG A 247 -14.02 -22.75 -6.77
C ARG A 247 -12.68 -23.30 -7.28
N LYS A 248 -11.94 -24.03 -6.43
CA LYS A 248 -10.64 -24.64 -6.80
C LYS A 248 -10.77 -25.74 -7.86
N ILE A 249 -11.92 -26.40 -7.97
CA ILE A 249 -12.20 -27.38 -9.03
C ILE A 249 -13.01 -26.82 -10.22
N GLU A 250 -13.11 -25.49 -10.36
CA GLU A 250 -13.73 -24.79 -11.50
C GLU A 250 -15.25 -25.08 -11.66
N VAL A 251 -15.98 -25.13 -10.55
CA VAL A 251 -17.43 -25.41 -10.52
C VAL A 251 -18.21 -24.23 -9.99
N GLN A 252 -19.23 -23.81 -10.75
CA GLN A 252 -20.09 -22.67 -10.42
C GLN A 252 -21.12 -23.00 -9.32
N TYR A 253 -21.22 -22.10 -8.34
CA TYR A 253 -22.21 -22.11 -7.26
C TYR A 253 -22.90 -20.75 -7.16
N MET A 254 -24.12 -20.72 -6.63
CA MET A 254 -24.84 -19.48 -6.33
C MET A 254 -24.56 -19.04 -4.88
N PRO A 255 -24.73 -17.74 -4.53
CA PRO A 255 -24.45 -17.25 -3.18
C PRO A 255 -25.31 -17.91 -2.09
N ASP A 256 -26.54 -18.29 -2.43
CA ASP A 256 -27.63 -18.74 -1.56
C ASP A 256 -27.76 -20.27 -1.41
N GLU A 257 -26.93 -21.06 -2.10
CA GLU A 257 -27.01 -22.54 -2.05
C GLU A 257 -26.65 -23.12 -0.68
N LEU A 258 -27.45 -24.10 -0.24
CA LEU A 258 -27.35 -24.80 1.04
C LEU A 258 -26.25 -25.88 1.01
N THR A 259 -25.81 -26.33 2.19
CA THR A 259 -24.77 -27.37 2.35
C THR A 259 -25.04 -28.62 1.50
N ASP A 260 -26.27 -29.15 1.53
CA ASP A 260 -26.66 -30.35 0.78
C ASP A 260 -26.58 -30.16 -0.75
N GLU A 261 -26.87 -28.96 -1.24
CA GLU A 261 -26.82 -28.61 -2.66
C GLU A 261 -25.36 -28.48 -3.14
N LEU A 262 -24.52 -27.85 -2.32
CA LEU A 262 -23.09 -27.72 -2.54
C LEU A 262 -22.36 -29.08 -2.44
N GLN A 263 -22.78 -29.96 -1.53
CA GLN A 263 -22.33 -31.35 -1.48
C GLN A 263 -22.74 -32.11 -2.74
N SER A 264 -23.99 -31.97 -3.18
CA SER A 264 -24.49 -32.59 -4.42
C SER A 264 -23.73 -32.11 -5.66
N LYS A 265 -23.37 -30.81 -5.73
CA LYS A 265 -22.50 -30.27 -6.78
C LYS A 265 -21.09 -30.84 -6.71
N LEU A 266 -20.52 -30.98 -5.50
CA LEU A 266 -19.20 -31.58 -5.31
C LEU A 266 -19.19 -33.04 -5.79
N GLU A 267 -20.19 -33.84 -5.38
CA GLU A 267 -20.38 -35.22 -5.84
C GLU A 267 -20.41 -35.32 -7.36
N LEU A 268 -21.32 -34.60 -8.02
CA LEU A 268 -21.44 -34.61 -9.49
C LEU A 268 -20.14 -34.19 -10.18
N SER A 269 -19.38 -33.29 -9.57
CA SER A 269 -18.15 -32.74 -10.14
C SER A 269 -16.95 -33.68 -10.05
N ILE A 270 -16.87 -34.52 -9.01
CA ILE A 270 -15.77 -35.50 -8.81
C ILE A 270 -16.17 -36.95 -9.09
N LYS A 271 -17.44 -37.23 -9.37
CA LYS A 271 -17.95 -38.57 -9.68
C LYS A 271 -17.12 -39.27 -10.74
N ASP A 272 -16.75 -40.53 -10.46
CA ASP A 272 -15.93 -41.42 -11.28
C ASP A 272 -14.52 -40.88 -11.64
N LYS A 273 -14.10 -39.73 -11.09
CA LYS A 273 -12.79 -39.08 -11.32
C LYS A 273 -11.84 -39.34 -10.15
N SER A 274 -10.54 -39.17 -10.40
CA SER A 274 -9.50 -39.14 -9.36
C SER A 274 -9.34 -37.73 -8.79
N PHE A 275 -9.31 -37.60 -7.46
CA PHE A 275 -9.24 -36.30 -6.77
C PHE A 275 -8.14 -36.27 -5.70
N PHE A 276 -7.33 -35.21 -5.69
CA PHE A 276 -6.36 -34.92 -4.63
C PHE A 276 -6.77 -33.65 -3.87
N LEU A 277 -7.01 -33.78 -2.57
CA LEU A 277 -7.49 -32.69 -1.71
C LEU A 277 -6.52 -32.43 -0.57
N VAL A 278 -6.01 -31.19 -0.47
CA VAL A 278 -5.26 -30.71 0.70
C VAL A 278 -6.19 -29.93 1.62
N LEU A 279 -6.18 -30.28 2.91
CA LEU A 279 -6.85 -29.58 4.00
C LEU A 279 -5.77 -29.09 4.97
N ASP A 280 -5.45 -27.79 4.94
CA ASP A 280 -4.37 -27.23 5.75
C ASP A 280 -4.86 -26.72 7.11
N ASP A 281 -4.01 -26.93 8.13
CA ASP A 281 -4.18 -26.65 9.57
C ASP A 281 -5.56 -26.98 10.19
N VAL A 282 -6.05 -28.20 9.95
CA VAL A 282 -7.35 -28.68 10.45
C VAL A 282 -7.37 -28.77 11.99
N TRP A 283 -8.24 -27.97 12.63
CA TRP A 283 -8.40 -27.90 14.09
C TRP A 283 -9.29 -28.99 14.68
N GLN A 284 -10.29 -29.50 13.95
CA GLN A 284 -11.26 -30.48 14.46
C GLN A 284 -11.73 -31.48 13.39
N SER A 285 -12.10 -32.70 13.81
CA SER A 285 -12.33 -33.86 12.92
C SER A 285 -13.67 -33.86 12.18
N ASP A 286 -14.59 -32.96 12.54
CA ASP A 286 -15.96 -32.95 12.03
C ASP A 286 -16.09 -32.53 10.56
N ILE A 287 -15.15 -31.72 10.05
CA ILE A 287 -15.01 -31.43 8.60
C ILE A 287 -14.95 -32.73 7.79
N TRP A 288 -14.20 -33.72 8.27
CA TRP A 288 -14.18 -35.00 7.60
C TRP A 288 -15.47 -35.77 7.84
N ARG A 289 -15.89 -35.92 9.10
CA ARG A 289 -16.98 -36.82 9.50
C ARG A 289 -18.33 -36.46 8.88
N ASN A 290 -18.64 -35.16 8.84
CA ASN A 290 -19.94 -34.61 8.53
C ASN A 290 -19.94 -34.03 7.10
N LEU A 291 -18.97 -33.16 6.79
CA LEU A 291 -18.97 -32.39 5.54
C LEU A 291 -18.40 -33.15 4.33
N LEU A 292 -17.25 -33.82 4.46
CA LEU A 292 -16.49 -34.30 3.29
C LEU A 292 -16.54 -35.82 3.05
N ARG A 293 -16.66 -36.66 4.09
CA ARG A 293 -16.60 -38.13 3.97
C ARG A 293 -17.67 -38.71 3.04
N ILE A 294 -18.86 -38.12 2.99
CA ILE A 294 -19.96 -38.57 2.11
C ILE A 294 -19.70 -38.14 0.65
N PRO A 295 -19.59 -36.84 0.32
CA PRO A 295 -19.46 -36.44 -1.08
C PRO A 295 -18.19 -36.94 -1.75
N LEU A 296 -17.10 -37.14 -1.02
CA LEU A 296 -15.86 -37.71 -1.57
C LEU A 296 -15.97 -39.21 -1.94
N HIS A 297 -17.03 -39.91 -1.53
CA HIS A 297 -17.15 -41.37 -1.71
C HIS A 297 -17.63 -41.82 -3.12
N VAL A 298 -18.03 -40.86 -3.97
CA VAL A 298 -18.47 -41.09 -5.37
C VAL A 298 -17.35 -40.94 -6.42
N ALA A 299 -16.19 -40.43 -6.01
CA ALA A 299 -14.98 -40.40 -6.84
C ALA A 299 -14.42 -41.81 -7.05
N SER A 300 -13.71 -42.04 -8.16
CA SER A 300 -13.09 -43.35 -8.43
C SER A 300 -11.86 -43.59 -7.55
N SER A 301 -11.16 -42.52 -7.18
CA SER A 301 -10.09 -42.51 -6.18
C SER A 301 -9.97 -41.15 -5.51
N VAL A 302 -9.70 -41.13 -4.20
CA VAL A 302 -9.44 -39.89 -3.45
C VAL A 302 -8.19 -40.05 -2.61
N VAL A 303 -7.23 -39.15 -2.79
CA VAL A 303 -6.12 -38.96 -1.84
C VAL A 303 -6.34 -37.66 -1.08
N VAL A 304 -6.30 -37.73 0.25
CA VAL A 304 -6.45 -36.56 1.13
C VAL A 304 -5.13 -36.32 1.85
N LEU A 305 -4.64 -35.09 1.84
CA LEU A 305 -3.51 -34.64 2.65
C LEU A 305 -4.02 -33.60 3.67
N LEU A 306 -4.01 -33.97 4.94
CA LEU A 306 -4.42 -33.12 6.05
C LEU A 306 -3.17 -32.62 6.79
N THR A 307 -3.11 -31.34 7.15
CA THR A 307 -2.16 -30.88 8.18
C THR A 307 -2.90 -30.48 9.45
N THR A 308 -2.29 -30.69 10.62
CA THR A 308 -2.92 -30.32 11.91
C THR A 308 -1.89 -30.16 13.03
N ARG A 309 -2.26 -29.42 14.07
CA ARG A 309 -1.49 -29.28 15.33
C ARG A 309 -1.71 -30.45 16.29
N PHE A 310 -2.71 -31.31 16.04
CA PHE A 310 -3.21 -32.28 17.03
C PHE A 310 -3.22 -33.72 16.50
N ASP A 311 -2.48 -34.63 17.16
CA ASP A 311 -2.55 -36.08 16.88
C ASP A 311 -3.97 -36.64 17.05
N THR A 312 -4.79 -36.07 17.93
CA THR A 312 -6.20 -36.47 18.12
C THR A 312 -7.01 -36.31 16.84
N VAL A 313 -6.88 -35.20 16.12
CA VAL A 313 -7.58 -34.97 14.83
C VAL A 313 -7.18 -36.02 13.80
N ALA A 314 -5.89 -36.36 13.69
CA ALA A 314 -5.41 -37.38 12.76
C ALA A 314 -5.94 -38.79 13.11
N VAL A 315 -6.00 -39.15 14.39
CA VAL A 315 -6.57 -40.41 14.88
C VAL A 315 -8.08 -40.46 14.66
N GLU A 316 -8.80 -39.39 15.02
CA GLU A 316 -10.25 -39.28 14.92
C GLU A 316 -10.80 -39.28 13.49
N THR A 317 -9.99 -38.80 12.54
CA THR A 317 -10.23 -38.83 11.11
C THR A 317 -9.83 -40.19 10.48
N GLY A 318 -9.14 -41.03 11.26
CA GLY A 318 -8.71 -42.38 10.87
C GLY A 318 -7.70 -42.38 9.73
N MET A 319 -6.64 -41.57 9.83
CA MET A 319 -5.58 -41.44 8.82
C MET A 319 -4.86 -42.77 8.54
N ASP A 320 -4.60 -43.08 7.27
CA ASP A 320 -3.91 -44.30 6.84
C ASP A 320 -2.40 -44.24 7.08
N TYR A 321 -1.82 -43.04 7.05
CA TYR A 321 -0.44 -42.78 7.45
C TYR A 321 -0.28 -41.35 7.99
N THR A 322 0.51 -41.22 9.07
CA THR A 322 0.85 -39.93 9.69
C THR A 322 2.34 -39.69 9.62
N HIS A 323 2.74 -38.58 9.03
CA HIS A 323 4.08 -38.02 9.14
C HIS A 323 4.09 -37.00 10.27
N ARG A 324 4.97 -37.18 11.27
CA ARG A 324 5.29 -36.12 12.22
C ARG A 324 6.44 -35.25 11.69
N VAL A 325 6.33 -33.95 11.88
CA VAL A 325 7.39 -32.97 11.63
C VAL A 325 8.01 -32.63 12.97
N ASP A 326 9.23 -33.12 13.19
CA ASP A 326 9.98 -32.90 14.44
C ASP A 326 10.57 -31.49 14.50
N LEU A 327 10.99 -31.07 15.70
CA LEU A 327 11.67 -29.78 15.92
C LEU A 327 13.08 -29.79 15.30
N MET A 328 13.52 -28.64 14.80
CA MET A 328 14.82 -28.48 14.16
C MET A 328 15.98 -28.69 15.17
N SER A 329 17.05 -29.37 14.74
CA SER A 329 18.25 -29.52 15.57
C SER A 329 18.92 -28.17 15.83
N LEU A 330 19.75 -28.09 16.89
CA LEU A 330 20.46 -26.85 17.22
C LEU A 330 21.42 -26.43 16.10
N ASP A 331 22.05 -27.38 15.42
CA ASP A 331 23.03 -27.12 14.36
C ASP A 331 22.35 -26.56 13.09
N ILE A 332 21.25 -27.17 12.64
CA ILE A 332 20.46 -26.68 11.49
C ILE A 332 19.77 -25.36 11.87
N GLY A 333 19.34 -25.21 13.12
CA GLY A 333 18.75 -23.97 13.63
C GLY A 333 19.76 -22.82 13.71
N TRP A 334 21.02 -23.10 14.02
CA TRP A 334 22.13 -22.13 13.93
C TRP A 334 22.42 -21.73 12.48
N GLU A 335 22.49 -22.71 11.57
CA GLU A 335 22.66 -22.46 10.13
C GLU A 335 21.50 -21.61 9.56
N LEU A 336 20.26 -21.87 10.00
CA LEU A 336 19.10 -21.05 9.67
C LEU A 336 19.19 -19.64 10.29
N LEU A 337 19.69 -19.49 11.51
CA LEU A 337 19.79 -18.19 12.21
C LEU A 337 20.67 -17.21 11.44
N TRP A 338 21.94 -17.56 11.16
CA TRP A 338 22.87 -16.63 10.52
C TRP A 338 22.53 -16.36 9.05
N LYS A 339 22.04 -17.37 8.32
CA LYS A 339 21.57 -17.16 6.94
C LYS A 339 20.31 -16.28 6.89
N SER A 340 19.42 -16.38 7.88
CA SER A 340 18.28 -15.47 8.03
C SER A 340 18.68 -14.05 8.45
N MET A 341 19.91 -13.81 8.91
CA MET A 341 20.47 -12.45 9.06
C MET A 341 20.96 -11.84 7.73
N GLY A 342 21.05 -12.62 6.65
CA GLY A 342 21.64 -12.21 5.37
C GLY A 342 23.17 -12.37 5.30
N ILE A 343 23.76 -13.15 6.22
CA ILE A 343 25.20 -13.41 6.29
C ILE A 343 25.56 -14.54 5.29
N LYS A 344 26.68 -14.41 4.58
CA LYS A 344 27.02 -15.30 3.45
C LYS A 344 27.84 -16.50 3.89
N GLU A 345 28.76 -16.33 4.83
CA GLU A 345 29.66 -17.38 5.32
C GLU A 345 29.67 -17.47 6.85
N GLU A 346 29.62 -18.69 7.39
CA GLU A 346 29.60 -18.94 8.84
C GLU A 346 30.80 -18.33 9.60
N LYS A 347 31.95 -18.21 8.92
CA LYS A 347 33.18 -17.60 9.45
C LYS A 347 32.97 -16.17 9.96
N GLU A 348 31.97 -15.46 9.44
CA GLU A 348 31.61 -14.09 9.83
C GLU A 348 31.01 -14.02 11.25
N VAL A 349 30.48 -15.13 11.77
CA VAL A 349 29.79 -15.23 13.07
C VAL A 349 30.26 -16.41 13.93
N GLN A 350 31.36 -17.06 13.56
CA GLN A 350 31.87 -18.24 14.26
C GLN A 350 32.26 -17.95 15.73
N ASN A 351 32.62 -16.69 16.03
CA ASN A 351 32.82 -16.16 17.39
C ASN A 351 31.52 -15.98 18.20
N LEU A 352 30.36 -16.01 17.56
CA LEU A 352 29.03 -15.89 18.19
C LEU A 352 28.31 -17.24 18.31
N HIS A 353 28.91 -18.33 17.81
CA HIS A 353 28.32 -19.67 17.73
C HIS A 353 27.58 -20.09 19.01
N ASP A 354 28.25 -20.06 20.17
CA ASP A 354 27.68 -20.55 21.42
C ASP A 354 26.49 -19.70 21.90
N LEU A 355 26.54 -18.37 21.68
CA LEU A 355 25.42 -17.47 21.93
C LEU A 355 24.26 -17.72 20.95
N GLY A 356 24.57 -18.04 19.69
CA GLY A 356 23.62 -18.42 18.67
C GLY A 356 22.90 -19.72 18.97
N ILE A 357 23.63 -20.74 19.40
CA ILE A 357 23.08 -22.03 19.86
C ILE A 357 22.17 -21.82 21.09
N ASP A 358 22.55 -20.94 22.02
CA ASP A 358 21.69 -20.57 23.17
C ASP A 358 20.42 -19.82 22.73
N ILE A 359 20.49 -18.94 21.72
CA ILE A 359 19.34 -18.26 21.12
C ILE A 359 18.42 -19.28 20.42
N VAL A 360 18.97 -20.16 19.58
CA VAL A 360 18.23 -21.22 18.87
C VAL A 360 17.54 -22.17 19.86
N ARG A 361 18.20 -22.50 20.99
CA ARG A 361 17.59 -23.29 22.07
C ARG A 361 16.40 -22.58 22.71
N ARG A 362 16.47 -21.26 22.89
CA ARG A 362 15.31 -20.44 23.36
C ARG A 362 14.22 -20.27 22.31
N CYS A 363 14.56 -20.33 21.02
CA CYS A 363 13.60 -20.44 19.93
C CYS A 363 12.96 -21.84 19.81
N GLY A 364 13.33 -22.80 20.67
CA GLY A 364 12.69 -24.12 20.76
C GLY A 364 12.83 -24.98 19.50
N GLY A 365 13.79 -24.70 18.62
CA GLY A 365 13.91 -25.38 17.33
C GLY A 365 12.77 -25.08 16.34
N LEU A 366 12.01 -23.99 16.53
CA LEU A 366 10.95 -23.56 15.62
C LEU A 366 11.50 -22.64 14.51
N PRO A 367 11.40 -23.00 13.22
CA PRO A 367 11.93 -22.19 12.12
C PRO A 367 11.40 -20.75 12.07
N LEU A 368 10.12 -20.52 12.38
CA LEU A 368 9.56 -19.17 12.45
C LEU A 368 10.23 -18.32 13.55
N ALA A 369 10.38 -18.88 14.76
CA ALA A 369 10.98 -18.20 15.90
C ALA A 369 12.46 -17.85 15.62
N ILE A 370 13.18 -18.75 14.95
CA ILE A 370 14.55 -18.52 14.50
C ILE A 370 14.58 -17.40 13.44
N LYS A 371 13.70 -17.45 12.42
CA LYS A 371 13.61 -16.44 11.36
C LYS A 371 13.32 -15.03 11.89
N VAL A 372 12.41 -14.84 12.84
CA VAL A 372 12.10 -13.49 13.38
C VAL A 372 13.22 -12.97 14.29
N ILE A 373 13.81 -13.82 15.15
CA ILE A 373 14.92 -13.41 16.01
C ILE A 373 16.20 -13.12 15.19
N ALA A 374 16.45 -13.88 14.12
CA ALA A 374 17.55 -13.56 13.19
C ALA A 374 17.45 -12.13 12.65
N ARG A 375 16.25 -11.66 12.26
CA ARG A 375 16.07 -10.29 11.79
C ARG A 375 16.21 -9.25 12.89
N VAL A 376 15.84 -9.56 14.14
CA VAL A 376 16.19 -8.72 15.31
C VAL A 376 17.71 -8.59 15.44
N LEU A 377 18.46 -9.71 15.39
CA LEU A 377 19.92 -9.72 15.50
C LEU A 377 20.61 -9.01 14.32
N ALA A 378 20.02 -9.04 13.12
CA ALA A 378 20.50 -8.32 11.95
C ALA A 378 20.44 -6.79 12.09
N THR A 379 19.60 -6.26 13.01
CA THR A 379 19.57 -4.82 13.36
C THR A 379 20.62 -4.40 14.39
N LYS A 380 21.39 -5.35 14.94
CA LYS A 380 22.44 -5.10 15.94
C LYS A 380 23.82 -5.30 15.32
N ASP A 381 24.85 -4.77 15.98
CA ASP A 381 26.23 -5.10 15.62
C ASP A 381 26.52 -6.57 15.98
N GLN A 382 27.28 -7.26 15.12
CA GLN A 382 27.62 -8.68 15.24
C GLN A 382 28.69 -8.91 16.31
N THR A 383 28.33 -8.62 17.57
CA THR A 383 29.22 -8.71 18.74
C THR A 383 28.58 -9.49 19.88
N GLU A 384 29.41 -10.17 20.68
CA GLU A 384 28.94 -10.88 21.87
C GLU A 384 28.15 -9.97 22.84
N ASN A 385 28.50 -8.68 22.93
CA ASN A 385 27.88 -7.75 23.86
C ASN A 385 26.43 -7.44 23.49
N GLU A 386 26.11 -7.20 22.22
CA GLU A 386 24.73 -6.99 21.78
C GLU A 386 23.90 -8.27 21.88
N TRP A 387 24.49 -9.42 21.55
CA TRP A 387 23.80 -10.72 21.65
C TRP A 387 23.52 -11.10 23.11
N LYS A 388 24.44 -10.79 24.03
CA LYS A 388 24.22 -10.94 25.49
C LYS A 388 23.13 -10.00 26.00
N LYS A 389 23.06 -8.74 25.53
CA LYS A 389 21.93 -7.83 25.86
C LYS A 389 20.57 -8.41 25.45
N ILE A 390 20.49 -9.03 24.27
CA ILE A 390 19.27 -9.72 23.83
C ILE A 390 18.97 -10.93 24.73
N LEU A 391 19.95 -11.75 25.07
CA LEU A 391 19.78 -12.96 25.90
C LEU A 391 19.35 -12.68 27.36
N VAL A 392 19.62 -11.49 27.92
CA VAL A 392 19.23 -11.14 29.30
C VAL A 392 17.85 -10.47 29.43
N LYS A 393 17.11 -10.27 28.33
CA LYS A 393 15.77 -9.65 28.37
C LYS A 393 14.71 -10.51 29.06
N ASP A 394 13.90 -9.86 29.90
CA ASP A 394 12.66 -10.40 30.50
C ASP A 394 11.73 -11.09 29.51
N ALA A 395 11.66 -10.59 28.26
CA ALA A 395 10.78 -11.09 27.20
C ALA A 395 10.89 -12.61 26.98
N TRP A 396 12.08 -13.20 27.14
CA TRP A 396 12.29 -14.65 27.03
C TRP A 396 11.60 -15.48 28.12
N SER A 397 11.26 -14.86 29.26
CA SER A 397 10.73 -15.52 30.47
C SER A 397 9.28 -15.12 30.77
N MET A 398 8.56 -14.59 29.79
CA MET A 398 7.19 -14.07 29.95
C MET A 398 6.14 -15.18 30.10
N SER A 399 5.92 -15.63 31.33
CA SER A 399 4.92 -16.67 31.68
C SER A 399 3.46 -16.18 31.70
N SER A 400 3.18 -14.96 31.27
CA SER A 400 1.82 -14.36 31.23
C SER A 400 1.22 -14.33 29.82
N LEU A 401 1.91 -14.90 28.84
CA LEU A 401 1.40 -15.10 27.48
C LEU A 401 0.59 -16.41 27.41
N PRO A 402 -0.40 -16.51 26.50
CA PRO A 402 -1.03 -17.78 26.13
C PRO A 402 -0.01 -18.83 25.69
N SER A 403 -0.29 -20.11 25.91
CA SER A 403 0.60 -21.24 25.61
C SER A 403 1.01 -21.35 24.14
N GLU A 404 0.25 -20.72 23.26
CA GLU A 404 0.41 -20.70 21.80
C GLU A 404 1.40 -19.63 21.35
N ILE A 405 1.55 -18.54 22.13
CA ILE A 405 2.38 -17.39 21.80
C ILE A 405 3.75 -17.56 22.44
N THR A 406 4.72 -17.99 21.62
CA THR A 406 6.08 -18.25 22.10
C THR A 406 6.85 -16.95 22.43
N SER A 407 7.65 -16.98 23.49
CA SER A 407 8.49 -15.85 23.94
C SER A 407 9.40 -15.20 22.86
N PRO A 408 10.02 -15.95 21.92
CA PRO A 408 10.79 -15.35 20.82
C PRO A 408 9.93 -14.46 19.91
N ILE A 409 8.67 -14.85 19.65
CA ILE A 409 7.75 -14.07 18.83
C ILE A 409 7.37 -12.77 19.55
N TYR A 410 7.06 -12.82 20.84
CA TYR A 410 6.86 -11.60 21.64
C TYR A 410 8.09 -10.68 21.68
N LEU A 411 9.30 -11.23 21.84
CA LEU A 411 10.55 -10.46 21.79
C LEU A 411 10.75 -9.76 20.44
N SER A 412 10.41 -10.41 19.32
CA SER A 412 10.49 -9.77 17.99
C SER A 412 9.60 -8.54 17.85
N TYR A 413 8.43 -8.53 18.52
CA TYR A 413 7.58 -7.34 18.64
C TYR A 413 8.15 -6.30 19.62
N GLU A 414 8.73 -6.72 20.76
CA GLU A 414 9.31 -5.79 21.74
C GLU A 414 10.40 -4.90 21.10
N GLU A 415 11.24 -5.51 20.25
CA GLU A 415 12.37 -4.90 19.53
C GLU A 415 12.00 -4.19 18.21
N LEU A 416 10.71 -4.01 17.91
CA LEU A 416 10.27 -3.17 16.78
C LEU A 416 10.49 -1.67 17.05
N PRO A 417 10.80 -0.87 16.00
CA PRO A 417 10.58 0.58 15.99
C PRO A 417 9.13 0.94 16.37
N HIS A 418 8.93 2.10 17.00
CA HIS A 418 7.64 2.47 17.59
C HIS A 418 6.52 2.58 16.56
N HIS A 419 6.78 3.17 15.38
CA HIS A 419 5.81 3.27 14.28
C HIS A 419 5.39 1.88 13.76
N LEU A 420 6.34 0.96 13.54
CA LEU A 420 6.05 -0.39 13.08
C LEU A 420 5.19 -1.21 14.07
N LYS A 421 5.25 -0.91 15.37
CA LYS A 421 4.44 -1.64 16.39
C LYS A 421 2.94 -1.48 16.18
N GLN A 422 2.47 -0.31 15.74
CA GLN A 422 1.06 -0.10 15.46
C GLN A 422 0.66 -0.72 14.13
N CYS A 423 1.50 -0.54 13.10
CA CYS A 423 1.32 -1.14 11.78
C CYS A 423 1.19 -2.67 11.85
N PHE A 424 2.11 -3.34 12.55
CA PHE A 424 2.09 -4.79 12.79
C PHE A 424 0.82 -5.25 13.53
N ILE A 425 0.45 -4.57 14.63
CA ILE A 425 -0.76 -4.95 15.39
C ILE A 425 -2.02 -4.75 14.55
N TYR A 426 -2.05 -3.70 13.73
CA TYR A 426 -3.20 -3.41 12.87
C TYR A 426 -3.43 -4.49 11.80
N CYS A 427 -2.40 -5.17 11.30
CA CYS A 427 -2.55 -6.30 10.37
C CYS A 427 -3.45 -7.43 10.90
N ALA A 428 -3.67 -7.54 12.22
CA ALA A 428 -4.64 -8.49 12.77
C ALA A 428 -6.11 -8.18 12.41
N ILE A 429 -6.42 -7.00 11.84
CA ILE A 429 -7.77 -6.67 11.34
C ILE A 429 -8.19 -7.58 10.17
N PHE A 430 -7.21 -8.15 9.46
CA PHE A 430 -7.45 -9.10 8.38
C PHE A 430 -7.85 -10.48 8.97
N PRO A 431 -8.76 -11.23 8.32
CA PRO A 431 -9.05 -12.61 8.66
C PRO A 431 -7.82 -13.52 8.67
N GLU A 432 -7.94 -14.69 9.28
CA GLU A 432 -6.92 -15.73 9.22
C GLU A 432 -6.65 -16.16 7.77
N ASP A 433 -5.39 -16.43 7.42
CA ASP A 433 -4.88 -16.77 6.07
C ASP A 433 -5.21 -15.83 4.89
N SER A 434 -5.94 -14.74 5.13
CA SER A 434 -6.32 -13.79 4.07
C SER A 434 -5.14 -13.02 3.48
N VAL A 435 -5.24 -12.70 2.19
CA VAL A 435 -4.22 -11.94 1.46
C VAL A 435 -4.31 -10.46 1.84
N ILE A 436 -3.17 -9.91 2.26
CA ILE A 436 -2.96 -8.50 2.58
C ILE A 436 -2.27 -7.84 1.37
N TYR A 437 -3.06 -7.15 0.55
CA TYR A 437 -2.55 -6.30 -0.53
C TYR A 437 -1.86 -5.05 0.06
N ARG A 438 -0.66 -4.75 -0.43
CA ARG A 438 0.18 -3.60 -0.04
C ARG A 438 -0.61 -2.29 -0.06
N ASP A 439 -1.28 -2.00 -1.16
CA ASP A 439 -1.92 -0.69 -1.37
C ASP A 439 -3.13 -0.50 -0.45
N ALA A 440 -3.83 -1.58 -0.09
CA ALA A 440 -4.89 -1.56 0.91
C ALA A 440 -4.34 -1.31 2.32
N ILE A 441 -3.29 -2.04 2.75
CA ILE A 441 -2.74 -1.86 4.11
C ILE A 441 -2.04 -0.50 4.28
N VAL A 442 -1.35 -0.01 3.25
CA VAL A 442 -0.81 1.36 3.18
C VAL A 442 -1.92 2.39 3.38
N SER A 443 -3.00 2.29 2.59
CA SER A 443 -4.15 3.21 2.65
C SER A 443 -4.80 3.22 4.05
N LEU A 444 -4.93 2.05 4.68
CA LEU A 444 -5.49 1.91 6.02
C LEU A 444 -4.61 2.54 7.11
N TRP A 445 -3.29 2.39 7.05
CA TRP A 445 -2.35 3.00 8.01
C TRP A 445 -2.29 4.52 7.88
N VAL A 446 -2.34 5.06 6.66
CA VAL A 446 -2.43 6.51 6.40
C VAL A 446 -3.72 7.07 7.00
N ALA A 447 -4.87 6.47 6.69
CA ALA A 447 -6.19 6.96 7.15
C ALA A 447 -6.40 6.87 8.66
N GLU A 448 -5.86 5.85 9.34
CA GLU A 448 -5.83 5.81 10.80
C GLU A 448 -4.93 6.91 11.40
N GLY A 449 -3.85 7.25 10.70
CA GLY A 449 -2.82 8.20 11.13
C GLY A 449 -1.71 7.54 11.94
N PHE A 450 -1.19 6.39 11.48
CA PHE A 450 -0.05 5.69 12.10
C PHE A 450 1.31 6.06 11.50
N ILE A 451 1.32 6.85 10.44
CA ILE A 451 2.52 7.24 9.71
C ILE A 451 3.08 8.52 10.34
N ASP A 452 4.39 8.54 10.60
CA ASP A 452 5.06 9.72 11.12
C ASP A 452 5.30 10.71 9.96
N GLU A 453 4.66 11.88 10.02
CA GLU A 453 4.86 12.97 9.08
C GLU A 453 6.34 13.41 9.06
N GLN A 454 7.01 13.23 7.93
CA GLN A 454 8.36 13.72 7.66
C GLN A 454 8.28 14.83 6.61
N ASP A 455 8.98 15.95 6.84
CA ASP A 455 9.00 17.06 5.89
C ASP A 455 9.51 16.58 4.51
N ASP A 456 8.97 17.17 3.43
CA ASP A 456 9.28 16.84 2.03
C ASP A 456 8.93 15.41 1.54
N ARG A 457 8.30 14.54 2.35
CA ARG A 457 7.90 13.16 1.97
C ARG A 457 6.39 12.93 2.04
N VAL A 458 5.88 12.08 1.14
CA VAL A 458 4.47 11.66 1.09
C VAL A 458 4.23 10.47 2.05
N LEU A 459 3.07 10.46 2.72
CA LEU A 459 2.75 9.49 3.77
C LEU A 459 2.61 8.06 3.24
N GLU A 460 2.09 7.93 2.02
CA GLU A 460 1.91 6.67 1.31
C GLU A 460 3.25 5.95 1.10
N ASP A 461 4.32 6.66 0.72
CA ASP A 461 5.68 6.11 0.56
C ASP A 461 6.27 5.61 1.89
N ILE A 462 6.10 6.40 2.96
CA ILE A 462 6.59 6.03 4.31
C ILE A 462 5.83 4.80 4.82
N ALA A 463 4.53 4.70 4.53
CA ALA A 463 3.74 3.51 4.80
C ALA A 463 4.21 2.29 4.00
N GLU A 464 4.67 2.48 2.75
CA GLU A 464 5.22 1.40 1.92
C GLU A 464 6.59 0.93 2.46
N GLU A 465 7.46 1.85 2.90
CA GLU A 465 8.68 1.51 3.63
C GLU A 465 8.38 0.68 4.90
N TYR A 466 7.33 1.05 5.65
CA TYR A 466 6.90 0.30 6.84
C TYR A 466 6.40 -1.11 6.49
N TYR A 467 5.70 -1.27 5.36
CA TYR A 467 5.26 -2.57 4.84
C TYR A 467 6.46 -3.46 4.48
N TYR A 468 7.41 -2.93 3.73
CA TYR A 468 8.63 -3.66 3.36
C TYR A 468 9.53 -3.97 4.55
N GLU A 469 9.61 -3.13 5.59
CA GLU A 469 10.38 -3.49 6.79
C GLU A 469 9.69 -4.59 7.62
N LEU A 470 8.35 -4.67 7.66
CA LEU A 470 7.65 -5.79 8.28
C LEU A 470 7.85 -7.12 7.52
N ILE A 471 7.92 -7.07 6.18
CA ILE A 471 8.34 -8.21 5.36
C ILE A 471 9.80 -8.57 5.65
N TYR A 472 10.71 -7.60 5.62
CA TYR A 472 12.14 -7.82 5.90
C TYR A 472 12.34 -8.45 7.29
N ARG A 473 11.57 -8.04 8.31
CA ARG A 473 11.62 -8.60 9.67
C ARG A 473 11.00 -10.00 9.81
N ASN A 474 10.53 -10.60 8.72
CA ASN A 474 9.80 -11.89 8.69
C ASN A 474 8.49 -11.85 9.52
N LEU A 475 7.89 -10.66 9.70
CA LEU A 475 6.63 -10.46 10.42
C LEU A 475 5.40 -10.44 9.49
N LEU A 476 5.64 -10.20 8.21
CA LEU A 476 4.72 -10.48 7.10
C LEU A 476 5.43 -11.44 6.13
N GLN A 477 4.68 -12.36 5.52
CA GLN A 477 5.19 -13.34 4.55
C GLN A 477 4.71 -12.97 3.15
N PRO A 478 5.58 -12.56 2.21
CA PRO A 478 5.17 -12.19 0.87
C PRO A 478 4.66 -13.39 0.06
N ASP A 479 3.66 -13.15 -0.80
CA ASP A 479 3.02 -14.18 -1.63
C ASP A 479 3.63 -14.21 -3.04
N TYR A 480 4.79 -14.87 -3.15
CA TYR A 480 5.53 -15.01 -4.40
C TYR A 480 4.78 -15.77 -5.51
N TYR A 481 3.59 -16.32 -5.27
CA TYR A 481 2.85 -17.08 -6.29
C TYR A 481 2.19 -16.15 -7.33
N TYR A 482 1.81 -14.93 -6.93
CA TYR A 482 1.05 -14.00 -7.78
C TYR A 482 1.80 -12.69 -8.10
N SER A 483 2.85 -12.34 -7.35
CA SER A 483 3.50 -11.03 -7.44
C SER A 483 5.01 -11.11 -7.22
N VAL A 484 5.81 -10.74 -8.24
CA VAL A 484 7.28 -10.60 -8.14
C VAL A 484 7.68 -9.31 -7.41
N ASP A 485 6.82 -8.28 -7.47
CA ASP A 485 7.00 -6.96 -6.85
C ASP A 485 6.62 -6.88 -5.36
N LEU A 486 6.27 -8.03 -4.75
CA LEU A 486 5.89 -8.16 -3.35
C LEU A 486 4.62 -7.37 -2.96
N THR A 487 3.73 -7.07 -3.91
CA THR A 487 2.45 -6.37 -3.64
C THR A 487 1.46 -7.15 -2.77
N GLN A 488 1.67 -8.45 -2.56
CA GLN A 488 0.82 -9.31 -1.73
C GLN A 488 1.62 -9.98 -0.60
N CYS A 489 1.03 -10.05 0.59
CA CYS A 489 1.59 -10.78 1.72
C CYS A 489 0.50 -11.40 2.60
N ARG A 490 0.89 -12.19 3.61
CA ARG A 490 0.02 -12.74 4.65
C ARG A 490 0.70 -12.65 6.02
N MET A 491 -0.09 -12.63 7.09
CA MET A 491 0.44 -12.75 8.45
C MET A 491 0.24 -14.17 8.97
N HIS A 492 1.34 -14.89 9.23
CA HIS A 492 1.29 -16.23 9.83
C HIS A 492 0.55 -16.18 11.18
N ASP A 493 -0.41 -17.07 11.37
CA ASP A 493 -1.29 -17.22 12.54
C ASP A 493 -0.60 -17.12 13.91
N LEU A 494 0.64 -17.56 14.14
CA LEU A 494 1.33 -17.32 15.43
C LEU A 494 1.66 -15.83 15.66
N LEU A 495 1.96 -15.08 14.60
CA LEU A 495 2.16 -13.63 14.63
C LEU A 495 0.81 -12.91 14.74
N ARG A 496 -0.21 -13.41 14.03
CA ARG A 496 -1.59 -12.92 14.12
C ARG A 496 -2.16 -13.11 15.53
N GLN A 497 -1.94 -14.26 16.16
CA GLN A 497 -2.32 -14.53 17.55
C GLN A 497 -1.64 -13.57 18.53
N LEU A 498 -0.36 -13.25 18.34
CA LEU A 498 0.31 -12.20 19.11
C LEU A 498 -0.37 -10.83 18.90
N ALA A 499 -0.60 -10.42 17.65
CA ALA A 499 -1.23 -9.14 17.33
C ALA A 499 -2.67 -9.05 17.87
N CYS A 500 -3.48 -10.10 17.75
CA CYS A 500 -4.81 -10.25 18.37
C CYS A 500 -4.73 -10.18 19.91
N HIS A 501 -3.77 -10.87 20.54
CA HIS A 501 -3.59 -10.82 21.99
C HIS A 501 -3.24 -9.41 22.48
N LEU A 502 -2.40 -8.69 21.73
CA LEU A 502 -2.01 -7.30 22.04
C LEU A 502 -3.13 -6.29 21.73
N SER A 503 -4.06 -6.59 20.83
CA SER A 503 -5.17 -5.70 20.41
C SER A 503 -6.54 -6.03 21.00
N ARG A 504 -6.67 -7.08 21.83
CA ARG A 504 -7.92 -7.63 22.43
C ARG A 504 -8.88 -6.65 23.14
N GLU A 505 -8.45 -5.41 23.36
CA GLU A 505 -9.24 -4.33 23.95
C GLU A 505 -9.81 -3.35 22.90
N GLU A 506 -9.21 -3.30 21.72
CA GLU A 506 -9.46 -2.28 20.68
C GLU A 506 -9.92 -2.87 19.35
N LEU A 507 -9.48 -4.08 19.00
CA LEU A 507 -9.81 -4.77 17.77
C LEU A 507 -10.78 -5.92 18.03
N PHE A 508 -11.77 -6.04 17.15
CA PHE A 508 -12.64 -7.20 16.99
C PHE A 508 -12.60 -7.67 15.54
N VAL A 509 -12.49 -8.98 15.31
CA VAL A 509 -12.59 -9.63 14.01
C VAL A 509 -13.47 -10.86 14.19
N GLY A 510 -14.53 -10.99 13.40
CA GLY A 510 -15.53 -12.05 13.53
C GLY A 510 -16.95 -11.54 13.29
N ASP A 511 -17.94 -12.36 13.63
CA ASP A 511 -19.35 -12.04 13.44
C ASP A 511 -19.85 -11.10 14.56
N PRO A 512 -20.33 -9.87 14.26
CA PRO A 512 -20.83 -8.96 15.29
C PRO A 512 -22.01 -9.53 16.10
N ASP A 513 -22.92 -10.28 15.48
CA ASP A 513 -24.13 -10.80 16.13
C ASP A 513 -23.83 -11.94 17.11
N SER A 514 -22.74 -12.69 16.87
CA SER A 514 -22.28 -13.76 17.76
C SER A 514 -21.88 -13.26 19.17
N ALA A 515 -21.47 -11.99 19.28
CA ALA A 515 -20.80 -11.45 20.45
C ALA A 515 -21.55 -10.27 21.09
N GLY A 516 -22.69 -10.51 21.76
CA GLY A 516 -23.29 -9.58 22.72
C GLY A 516 -23.34 -8.11 22.27
N VAL A 517 -23.88 -7.88 21.07
CA VAL A 517 -23.51 -6.85 20.08
C VAL A 517 -23.36 -5.40 20.59
N SER A 518 -24.15 -4.97 21.59
CA SER A 518 -24.04 -3.63 22.18
C SER A 518 -22.73 -3.40 22.95
N THR A 519 -22.11 -4.48 23.43
CA THR A 519 -20.80 -4.48 24.10
C THR A 519 -19.67 -4.25 23.09
N VAL A 520 -19.79 -4.84 21.88
CA VAL A 520 -18.76 -4.74 20.84
C VAL A 520 -18.61 -3.29 20.38
N MET A 521 -19.72 -2.63 20.00
CA MET A 521 -19.71 -1.27 19.43
C MET A 521 -19.26 -0.17 20.41
N SER A 522 -19.33 -0.43 21.71
CA SER A 522 -18.92 0.51 22.76
C SER A 522 -17.50 0.24 23.28
N LYS A 523 -17.10 -1.03 23.38
CA LYS A 523 -15.75 -1.43 23.79
C LYS A 523 -14.70 -1.14 22.71
N PHE A 524 -14.88 -1.69 21.51
CA PHE A 524 -13.82 -1.71 20.50
C PHE A 524 -13.71 -0.38 19.73
N ARG A 525 -12.57 -0.19 19.07
CA ARG A 525 -12.25 0.96 18.20
C ARG A 525 -12.16 0.53 16.73
N ARG A 526 -11.84 -0.74 16.47
CA ARG A 526 -11.62 -1.32 15.15
C ARG A 526 -12.43 -2.61 15.05
N ILE A 527 -13.23 -2.74 14.00
CA ILE A 527 -14.10 -3.88 13.75
C ILE A 527 -13.89 -4.34 12.30
N SER A 528 -13.52 -5.60 12.11
CA SER A 528 -13.74 -6.30 10.84
C SER A 528 -14.89 -7.28 11.00
N ALA A 529 -16.00 -7.00 10.34
CA ALA A 529 -17.18 -7.84 10.31
C ALA A 529 -16.95 -9.01 9.36
N VAL A 530 -16.79 -10.20 9.93
CA VAL A 530 -16.62 -11.47 9.22
C VAL A 530 -17.80 -12.35 9.64
N THR A 531 -18.91 -12.26 8.89
CA THR A 531 -20.12 -13.05 9.11
C THR A 531 -20.34 -14.02 7.95
N MET A 532 -21.12 -15.07 8.20
CA MET A 532 -21.67 -15.98 7.19
C MET A 532 -23.13 -15.66 6.84
N ASN A 533 -23.72 -14.63 7.48
CA ASN A 533 -25.08 -14.17 7.22
C ASN A 533 -25.10 -13.23 6.00
N ASP A 534 -26.18 -13.27 5.21
CA ASP A 534 -26.37 -12.37 4.05
C ASP A 534 -26.45 -10.87 4.41
N MET A 535 -26.54 -10.53 5.71
CA MET A 535 -26.71 -9.16 6.19
C MET A 535 -25.97 -8.92 7.50
N VAL A 536 -25.24 -7.80 7.59
CA VAL A 536 -24.68 -7.29 8.85
C VAL A 536 -25.63 -6.26 9.44
N VAL A 537 -26.35 -6.63 10.50
CA VAL A 537 -27.31 -5.76 11.18
C VAL A 537 -26.63 -5.02 12.34
N LEU A 538 -26.48 -3.70 12.24
CA LEU A 538 -25.99 -2.94 13.38
C LEU A 538 -27.00 -2.95 14.55
N PRO A 539 -26.56 -3.11 15.81
CA PRO A 539 -27.44 -3.15 16.97
C PRO A 539 -27.98 -1.76 17.31
N ARG A 540 -29.21 -1.70 17.83
CA ARG A 540 -29.85 -0.45 18.28
C ARG A 540 -29.19 0.08 19.57
N THR A 541 -28.06 0.75 19.40
CA THR A 541 -27.30 1.44 20.45
C THR A 541 -27.51 2.96 20.39
N ASP A 542 -27.37 3.64 21.52
CA ASP A 542 -27.37 5.11 21.54
C ASP A 542 -26.21 5.64 20.70
N LYS A 543 -26.48 6.52 19.73
CA LYS A 543 -25.46 7.07 18.81
C LYS A 543 -24.25 7.69 19.52
N GLY A 544 -24.44 8.22 20.74
CA GLY A 544 -23.37 8.78 21.58
C GLY A 544 -22.53 7.77 22.39
N LYS A 545 -22.75 6.45 22.23
CA LYS A 545 -21.98 5.37 22.90
C LYS A 545 -21.09 4.58 21.95
N CYS A 546 -21.28 4.68 20.64
CA CYS A 546 -20.41 4.04 19.66
C CYS A 546 -19.10 4.83 19.53
N LYS A 547 -17.96 4.14 19.61
CA LYS A 547 -16.61 4.72 19.52
C LYS A 547 -15.74 4.06 18.44
N VAL A 548 -16.37 3.40 17.47
CA VAL A 548 -15.68 2.73 16.35
C VAL A 548 -15.07 3.80 15.43
N ARG A 549 -13.77 3.64 15.16
CA ARG A 549 -12.94 4.44 14.23
C ARG A 549 -12.66 3.69 12.93
N THR A 550 -12.65 2.36 12.95
CA THR A 550 -12.54 1.54 11.74
C THR A 550 -13.63 0.49 11.70
N TRP A 551 -14.34 0.45 10.58
CA TRP A 551 -15.25 -0.60 10.19
C TRP A 551 -14.79 -1.16 8.84
N ARG A 552 -14.78 -2.49 8.72
CA ARG A 552 -14.48 -3.23 7.49
C ARG A 552 -15.45 -4.39 7.31
N THR A 553 -15.95 -4.64 6.11
CA THR A 553 -16.61 -5.89 5.72
C THR A 553 -15.63 -6.86 5.07
N SER A 554 -15.86 -8.17 5.21
CA SER A 554 -15.08 -9.16 4.46
C SER A 554 -15.60 -9.30 3.03
N TYR A 555 -14.77 -8.99 2.03
CA TYR A 555 -15.08 -9.15 0.60
C TYR A 555 -15.31 -10.61 0.15
N THR A 556 -15.17 -11.58 1.06
CA THR A 556 -15.34 -13.02 0.80
C THR A 556 -16.77 -13.43 0.46
N MET A 557 -17.77 -12.62 0.84
CA MET A 557 -19.17 -12.78 0.46
C MET A 557 -19.81 -11.40 0.24
N SER A 558 -20.82 -11.32 -0.62
CA SER A 558 -21.55 -10.08 -0.87
C SER A 558 -22.55 -9.81 0.24
N LEU A 559 -22.20 -8.90 1.16
CA LEU A 559 -22.95 -8.65 2.40
C LEU A 559 -23.93 -7.47 2.22
N ARG A 560 -25.16 -7.60 2.69
CA ARG A 560 -26.06 -6.45 2.90
C ARG A 560 -25.64 -5.69 4.13
N VAL A 561 -25.53 -4.37 4.02
CA VAL A 561 -25.21 -3.48 5.15
C VAL A 561 -26.38 -2.54 5.40
N ASP A 562 -26.81 -2.43 6.64
CA ASP A 562 -27.89 -1.51 7.03
C ASP A 562 -27.44 -0.05 6.94
N ASP A 563 -28.15 0.78 6.15
CA ASP A 563 -27.89 2.21 5.90
C ASP A 563 -27.58 3.04 7.14
N THR A 564 -28.08 2.64 8.31
CA THR A 564 -27.80 3.38 9.54
C THR A 564 -26.35 3.24 10.01
N ILE A 565 -25.49 2.47 9.33
CA ILE A 565 -24.02 2.56 9.50
C ILE A 565 -23.52 3.99 9.35
N PHE A 566 -24.01 4.70 8.34
CA PHE A 566 -23.71 6.11 8.08
C PHE A 566 -24.32 7.07 9.14
N GLU A 567 -25.17 6.55 10.03
CA GLU A 567 -25.80 7.30 11.13
C GLU A 567 -25.32 6.93 12.54
N ARG A 568 -24.71 5.75 12.73
CA ARG A 568 -24.41 5.17 14.06
C ARG A 568 -22.92 5.18 14.42
N LEU A 569 -22.01 5.43 13.48
CA LEU A 569 -20.55 5.42 13.70
C LEU A 569 -19.96 6.85 13.64
N PRO A 570 -20.28 7.78 14.58
CA PRO A 570 -19.91 9.19 14.43
C PRO A 570 -18.40 9.45 14.46
N CYS A 571 -17.60 8.58 15.09
CA CYS A 571 -16.13 8.69 15.20
C CYS A 571 -15.36 7.94 14.10
N ILE A 572 -16.05 7.50 13.03
CA ILE A 572 -15.46 6.65 11.98
C ILE A 572 -14.40 7.41 11.17
N ARG A 573 -13.32 6.71 10.83
CA ARG A 573 -12.16 7.17 10.04
C ARG A 573 -11.94 6.33 8.80
N VAL A 574 -12.03 5.01 8.97
CA VAL A 574 -12.01 4.02 7.89
C VAL A 574 -13.39 3.39 7.85
N LEU A 575 -14.08 3.54 6.72
CA LEU A 575 -15.32 2.84 6.41
C LEU A 575 -15.08 2.05 5.12
N ASP A 576 -14.62 0.82 5.28
CA ASP A 576 -14.46 -0.15 4.21
C ASP A 576 -15.74 -1.00 4.14
N LEU A 577 -16.37 -0.97 2.97
CA LEU A 577 -17.61 -1.67 2.65
C LEU A 577 -17.46 -2.49 1.35
N THR A 578 -16.23 -2.82 0.96
CA THR A 578 -15.89 -3.49 -0.30
C THR A 578 -16.73 -4.76 -0.51
N GLY A 579 -17.37 -4.91 -1.67
CA GLY A 579 -18.24 -6.04 -2.03
C GLY A 579 -19.66 -6.03 -1.44
N SER A 580 -20.05 -4.97 -0.74
CA SER A 580 -21.37 -4.89 -0.08
C SER A 580 -22.52 -4.51 -1.02
N GLN A 581 -23.71 -5.07 -0.76
CA GLN A 581 -24.95 -4.76 -1.50
C GLN A 581 -25.52 -3.40 -1.08
N ILE A 582 -24.88 -2.32 -1.51
CA ILE A 582 -25.23 -0.93 -1.20
C ILE A 582 -25.55 -0.20 -2.50
N GLN A 583 -26.81 0.22 -2.68
CA GLN A 583 -27.30 0.83 -3.93
C GLN A 583 -27.23 2.37 -3.93
N ALA A 584 -27.14 2.98 -2.75
CA ALA A 584 -27.05 4.43 -2.57
C ALA A 584 -26.37 4.77 -1.24
N VAL A 585 -25.56 5.82 -1.22
CA VAL A 585 -25.01 6.39 0.03
C VAL A 585 -25.99 7.46 0.55
N PRO A 586 -26.50 7.38 1.79
CA PRO A 586 -27.50 8.31 2.29
C PRO A 586 -26.90 9.69 2.64
N PRO A 587 -27.64 10.81 2.50
CA PRO A 587 -27.13 12.17 2.76
C PRO A 587 -26.67 12.48 4.20
N CYS A 588 -26.78 11.53 5.12
CA CYS A 588 -26.20 11.63 6.46
C CYS A 588 -24.67 11.43 6.46
N ILE A 589 -24.08 10.89 5.40
CA ILE A 589 -22.62 10.70 5.22
C ILE A 589 -21.83 11.96 5.56
N GLY A 590 -22.29 13.14 5.16
CA GLY A 590 -21.65 14.44 5.43
C GLY A 590 -21.57 14.87 6.90
N ARG A 591 -22.08 14.04 7.83
CA ARG A 591 -21.93 14.21 9.29
C ARG A 591 -20.72 13.46 9.86
N LEU A 592 -20.13 12.53 9.10
CA LEU A 592 -19.02 11.69 9.53
C LEU A 592 -17.68 12.42 9.40
N ILE A 593 -17.54 13.57 10.07
CA ILE A 593 -16.43 14.53 9.88
C ILE A 593 -15.03 13.97 10.19
N HIS A 594 -14.92 12.78 10.78
CA HIS A 594 -13.66 12.09 11.06
C HIS A 594 -13.23 11.15 9.91
N LEU A 595 -14.09 10.91 8.92
CA LEU A 595 -13.86 9.96 7.83
C LEU A 595 -12.71 10.41 6.95
N ARG A 596 -11.79 9.48 6.70
CA ARG A 596 -10.50 9.64 5.99
C ARG A 596 -10.35 8.63 4.87
N LEU A 597 -10.88 7.42 5.02
CA LEU A 597 -10.97 6.41 3.97
C LEU A 597 -12.42 5.93 3.88
N LEU A 598 -13.02 6.09 2.70
CA LEU A 598 -14.28 5.48 2.31
C LEU A 598 -13.98 4.52 1.15
N ASP A 599 -14.20 3.22 1.37
CA ASP A 599 -14.02 2.20 0.32
C ASP A 599 -15.38 1.56 -0.01
N LEU A 600 -15.73 1.65 -1.28
CA LEU A 600 -16.95 1.16 -1.89
C LEU A 600 -16.61 0.29 -3.13
N ASP A 601 -15.39 -0.28 -3.24
CA ASP A 601 -15.03 -1.18 -4.35
C ASP A 601 -16.05 -2.33 -4.47
N ARG A 602 -16.51 -2.63 -5.70
CA ARG A 602 -17.50 -3.70 -5.97
C ARG A 602 -18.84 -3.48 -5.24
N THR A 603 -19.40 -2.28 -5.28
CA THR A 603 -20.74 -1.99 -4.71
C THR A 603 -21.72 -1.47 -5.76
N ASP A 604 -23.01 -1.78 -5.58
CA ASP A 604 -24.10 -1.44 -6.52
C ASP A 604 -24.45 0.07 -6.57
N ILE A 605 -23.55 0.97 -6.16
CA ILE A 605 -23.88 2.39 -5.99
C ILE A 605 -24.16 3.09 -7.32
N SER A 606 -25.34 3.70 -7.42
CA SER A 606 -25.75 4.47 -8.61
C SER A 606 -25.25 5.93 -8.60
N SER A 607 -25.01 6.50 -7.42
CA SER A 607 -24.57 7.88 -7.23
C SER A 607 -24.09 8.14 -5.80
N LEU A 608 -23.28 9.19 -5.62
CA LEU A 608 -22.89 9.73 -4.30
C LEU A 608 -23.65 11.04 -4.02
N PRO A 609 -24.13 11.28 -2.79
CA PRO A 609 -24.85 12.50 -2.46
C PRO A 609 -23.89 13.69 -2.28
N GLU A 610 -24.29 14.90 -2.70
CA GLU A 610 -23.54 16.16 -2.50
C GLU A 610 -23.13 16.46 -1.04
N SER A 611 -23.75 15.80 -0.06
CA SER A 611 -23.29 15.84 1.33
C SER A 611 -21.90 15.24 1.55
N ILE A 612 -21.41 14.37 0.66
CA ILE A 612 -20.05 13.79 0.75
C ILE A 612 -18.99 14.90 0.71
N CYS A 613 -19.26 15.97 -0.04
CA CYS A 613 -18.42 17.16 -0.21
C CYS A 613 -18.17 17.91 1.12
N CYS A 614 -18.96 17.63 2.17
CA CYS A 614 -18.72 18.14 3.54
C CYS A 614 -17.59 17.40 4.29
N LEU A 615 -17.08 16.28 3.78
CA LEU A 615 -16.04 15.47 4.41
C LEU A 615 -14.64 16.04 4.18
N ILE A 616 -14.37 17.21 4.74
CA ILE A 616 -13.09 17.93 4.56
C ILE A 616 -11.84 17.13 4.96
N ASN A 617 -11.99 16.08 5.78
CA ASN A 617 -10.91 15.21 6.25
C ASN A 617 -10.75 13.93 5.41
N LEU A 618 -11.55 13.73 4.36
CA LEU A 618 -11.45 12.55 3.50
C LEU A 618 -10.15 12.59 2.70
N GLN A 619 -9.33 11.54 2.83
CA GLN A 619 -8.04 11.37 2.17
C GLN A 619 -8.11 10.35 1.03
N ILE A 620 -8.93 9.31 1.17
CA ILE A 620 -9.03 8.21 0.23
C ILE A 620 -10.51 7.93 -0.03
N LEU A 621 -10.89 7.96 -1.31
CA LEU A 621 -12.22 7.63 -1.80
C LEU A 621 -12.07 6.56 -2.87
N ASN A 622 -12.34 5.30 -2.52
CA ASN A 622 -12.28 4.18 -3.46
C ASN A 622 -13.69 3.84 -3.96
N LEU A 623 -13.89 3.91 -5.27
CA LEU A 623 -15.15 3.69 -5.99
C LEU A 623 -14.95 2.74 -7.17
N GLN A 624 -13.90 1.92 -7.15
CA GLN A 624 -13.61 0.95 -8.21
C GLN A 624 -14.75 -0.07 -8.37
N ARG A 625 -14.93 -0.67 -9.56
CA ARG A 625 -15.90 -1.77 -9.76
C ARG A 625 -17.32 -1.44 -9.31
N CYS A 626 -17.70 -0.18 -9.46
CA CYS A 626 -19.03 0.33 -9.15
C CYS A 626 -19.83 0.37 -10.45
N ASP A 627 -20.25 -0.80 -10.95
CA ASP A 627 -20.90 -1.05 -12.25
C ASP A 627 -22.16 -0.20 -12.55
N SER A 628 -22.68 0.55 -11.58
CA SER A 628 -23.82 1.47 -11.71
C SER A 628 -23.47 2.96 -11.55
N LEU A 629 -22.21 3.30 -11.25
CA LEU A 629 -21.79 4.66 -10.93
C LEU A 629 -21.45 5.43 -12.21
N HIS A 630 -22.37 6.27 -12.66
CA HIS A 630 -22.23 7.05 -13.90
C HIS A 630 -21.74 8.51 -13.69
N SER A 631 -21.67 9.01 -12.45
CA SER A 631 -21.24 10.39 -12.19
C SER A 631 -20.79 10.61 -10.74
N LEU A 632 -19.97 11.66 -10.55
CA LEU A 632 -19.57 12.18 -9.25
C LEU A 632 -20.32 13.50 -8.92
N PRO A 633 -20.50 13.84 -7.63
CA PRO A 633 -21.16 15.08 -7.22
C PRO A 633 -20.35 16.32 -7.62
N SER A 634 -21.04 17.40 -7.96
CA SER A 634 -20.41 18.65 -8.43
C SER A 634 -19.53 19.31 -7.39
N GLY A 635 -19.80 19.10 -6.09
CA GLY A 635 -18.98 19.58 -5.00
C GLY A 635 -17.75 18.72 -4.67
N ILE A 636 -17.42 17.67 -5.43
CA ILE A 636 -16.32 16.73 -5.10
C ILE A 636 -14.96 17.46 -4.92
N THR A 637 -14.78 18.59 -5.59
CA THR A 637 -13.61 19.47 -5.50
C THR A 637 -13.43 20.13 -4.12
N GLN A 638 -14.45 20.11 -3.25
CA GLN A 638 -14.42 20.61 -1.87
C GLN A 638 -13.72 19.64 -0.90
N LEU A 639 -13.42 18.41 -1.32
CA LEU A 639 -12.67 17.41 -0.56
C LEU A 639 -11.17 17.76 -0.50
N CYS A 640 -10.85 18.87 0.16
CA CYS A 640 -9.49 19.43 0.14
C CYS A 640 -8.39 18.44 0.56
N ASN A 641 -8.59 17.63 1.61
CA ASN A 641 -7.55 16.67 2.04
C ASN A 641 -7.48 15.38 1.20
N LEU A 642 -8.20 15.27 0.07
CA LEU A 642 -8.21 14.07 -0.75
C LEU A 642 -6.85 13.85 -1.44
N ARG A 643 -6.31 12.63 -1.28
CA ARG A 643 -5.00 12.13 -1.76
C ARG A 643 -5.15 11.01 -2.79
N ARG A 644 -6.23 10.23 -2.74
CA ARG A 644 -6.51 9.11 -3.66
C ARG A 644 -7.99 9.07 -4.03
N LEU A 645 -8.27 8.91 -5.32
CA LEU A 645 -9.61 8.68 -5.89
C LEU A 645 -9.55 7.47 -6.83
N GLY A 646 -10.17 6.35 -6.44
CA GLY A 646 -10.22 5.12 -7.23
C GLY A 646 -11.47 5.08 -8.10
N LEU A 647 -11.31 4.93 -9.42
CA LEU A 647 -12.41 4.87 -10.43
C LEU A 647 -12.20 3.79 -11.51
N GLU A 648 -11.21 2.90 -11.34
CA GLU A 648 -10.99 1.71 -12.17
C GLU A 648 -12.26 0.86 -12.29
N ASP A 649 -12.55 0.31 -13.46
CA ASP A 649 -13.73 -0.54 -13.72
C ASP A 649 -15.05 0.15 -13.27
N THR A 650 -15.33 1.37 -13.72
CA THR A 650 -16.61 2.06 -13.43
C THR A 650 -17.24 2.59 -14.72
N PRO A 651 -18.57 2.75 -14.82
CA PRO A 651 -19.22 3.40 -15.96
C PRO A 651 -18.85 4.88 -16.18
N ILE A 652 -18.09 5.50 -15.27
CA ILE A 652 -17.38 6.78 -15.52
C ILE A 652 -16.18 6.55 -16.45
N ASN A 653 -15.45 5.44 -16.26
CA ASN A 653 -14.21 5.07 -16.95
C ASN A 653 -14.34 3.89 -17.95
N GLU A 654 -15.53 3.33 -18.17
CA GLU A 654 -15.75 2.14 -19.00
C GLU A 654 -16.50 2.38 -20.31
N VAL A 655 -16.24 1.49 -21.28
CA VAL A 655 -17.06 1.21 -22.46
C VAL A 655 -17.07 -0.32 -22.64
N PRO A 656 -18.20 -0.98 -22.97
CA PRO A 656 -18.26 -2.44 -23.09
C PRO A 656 -17.25 -3.01 -24.12
N GLU A 657 -16.70 -4.18 -23.80
CA GLU A 657 -15.65 -4.84 -24.60
C GLU A 657 -16.05 -5.09 -26.06
N GLY A 658 -15.08 -4.89 -26.97
CA GLY A 658 -15.15 -5.35 -28.35
C GLY A 658 -15.59 -4.32 -29.40
N GLU A 659 -16.14 -3.17 -28.99
CA GLU A 659 -16.39 -2.04 -29.89
C GLU A 659 -15.31 -0.95 -29.74
N PRO A 660 -14.85 -0.29 -30.83
CA PRO A 660 -14.03 0.91 -30.70
C PRO A 660 -14.85 2.01 -30.04
N TYR A 661 -14.22 2.77 -29.12
CA TYR A 661 -14.91 3.75 -28.28
C TYR A 661 -15.89 4.62 -29.08
N SER A 662 -17.18 4.55 -28.73
CA SER A 662 -18.17 5.42 -29.37
C SER A 662 -17.76 6.88 -29.12
N GLU A 663 -17.76 7.71 -30.18
CA GLU A 663 -17.26 9.09 -30.07
C GLU A 663 -17.99 9.90 -28.98
N LYS A 664 -19.26 9.56 -28.72
CA LYS A 664 -20.03 10.10 -27.61
C LYS A 664 -19.48 9.70 -26.23
N ALA A 665 -19.05 8.45 -26.04
CA ALA A 665 -18.42 8.02 -24.79
C ALA A 665 -17.09 8.75 -24.57
N VAL A 666 -16.28 8.92 -25.63
CA VAL A 666 -15.01 9.67 -25.60
C VAL A 666 -15.25 11.15 -25.23
N ILE A 667 -16.27 11.78 -25.79
CA ILE A 667 -16.65 13.16 -25.41
C ILE A 667 -17.14 13.22 -23.96
N ASN A 668 -17.96 12.26 -23.53
CA ASN A 668 -18.47 12.20 -22.16
C ASN A 668 -17.36 12.05 -21.10
N ILE A 669 -16.35 11.18 -21.31
CA ILE A 669 -15.21 11.04 -20.36
C ILE A 669 -14.38 12.32 -20.32
N GLU A 670 -14.11 12.95 -21.47
CA GLU A 670 -13.36 14.20 -21.55
C GLU A 670 -14.10 15.36 -20.85
N GLU A 671 -15.39 15.55 -21.12
CA GLU A 671 -16.23 16.55 -20.45
C GLU A 671 -16.35 16.29 -18.93
N THR A 672 -16.50 15.02 -18.53
CA THR A 672 -16.59 14.65 -17.11
C THR A 672 -15.28 14.97 -16.39
N PHE A 673 -14.14 14.58 -16.94
CA PHE A 673 -12.86 14.83 -16.28
C PHE A 673 -12.42 16.29 -16.35
N ASP A 674 -12.77 17.07 -17.38
CA ASP A 674 -12.53 18.53 -17.38
C ASP A 674 -13.28 19.25 -16.23
N LEU A 675 -14.40 18.71 -15.76
CA LEU A 675 -15.12 19.19 -14.56
C LEU A 675 -14.50 18.71 -13.23
N LEU A 676 -13.76 17.60 -13.23
CA LEU A 676 -13.13 17.00 -12.04
C LEU A 676 -11.79 17.67 -11.66
N ILE A 677 -11.78 19.01 -11.55
CA ILE A 677 -10.60 19.77 -11.12
C ILE A 677 -10.23 19.37 -9.67
N PRO A 678 -9.05 18.78 -9.40
CA PRO A 678 -8.71 18.32 -8.06
C PRO A 678 -8.41 19.45 -7.06
N ALA A 679 -8.31 19.10 -5.79
CA ALA A 679 -7.89 20.04 -4.74
C ALA A 679 -6.45 20.53 -4.97
N HIS A 680 -6.21 21.82 -4.72
CA HIS A 680 -4.88 22.44 -4.91
C HIS A 680 -3.74 21.81 -4.09
N ASN A 681 -4.08 21.12 -3.00
CA ASN A 681 -3.16 20.39 -2.13
C ASN A 681 -3.13 18.88 -2.39
N LEU A 682 -3.58 18.43 -3.57
CA LEU A 682 -3.37 17.06 -4.04
C LEU A 682 -1.87 16.80 -4.26
N GLU A 683 -1.29 15.91 -3.47
CA GLU A 683 0.14 15.54 -3.55
C GLU A 683 0.41 14.37 -4.51
N ASN A 684 -0.56 13.49 -4.73
CA ASN A 684 -0.45 12.29 -5.56
C ASN A 684 -1.67 12.18 -6.48
N LEU A 685 -1.47 11.92 -7.77
CA LEU A 685 -2.54 11.68 -8.74
C LEU A 685 -2.24 10.42 -9.54
N CYS A 686 -3.22 9.51 -9.60
CA CYS A 686 -3.16 8.33 -10.46
C CYS A 686 -4.37 8.35 -11.40
N LEU A 687 -4.12 8.38 -12.71
CA LEU A 687 -5.11 8.13 -13.74
C LEU A 687 -4.86 6.73 -14.29
N LEU A 688 -5.87 5.87 -14.21
CA LEU A 688 -5.83 4.47 -14.63
C LEU A 688 -6.96 4.19 -15.62
N ASN A 689 -6.67 3.51 -16.73
CA ASN A 689 -7.63 3.17 -17.80
C ASN A 689 -8.38 4.37 -18.43
N PHE A 690 -7.87 5.61 -18.29
CA PHE A 690 -8.51 6.79 -18.87
C PHE A 690 -8.48 6.75 -20.41
N PHE A 691 -9.67 6.71 -21.02
CA PHE A 691 -9.84 6.43 -22.45
C PHE A 691 -10.21 7.65 -23.33
N GLY A 692 -10.12 8.87 -22.79
CA GLY A 692 -10.22 10.10 -23.60
C GLY A 692 -9.10 10.22 -24.64
N ARG A 693 -9.32 10.95 -25.73
CA ARG A 693 -8.28 11.20 -26.76
C ARG A 693 -7.25 12.23 -26.31
N ARG A 694 -7.65 13.10 -25.37
CA ARG A 694 -6.83 14.10 -24.69
C ARG A 694 -6.98 13.96 -23.18
N PHE A 695 -5.94 14.32 -22.44
CA PHE A 695 -6.01 14.51 -20.99
C PHE A 695 -6.81 15.77 -20.61
N PRO A 696 -7.27 15.88 -19.34
CA PRO A 696 -8.05 17.02 -18.88
C PRO A 696 -7.22 18.31 -18.86
N VAL A 697 -7.83 19.45 -19.19
CA VAL A 697 -7.12 20.74 -19.38
C VAL A 697 -6.40 21.20 -18.11
N TRP A 698 -6.93 20.87 -16.93
CA TRP A 698 -6.31 21.22 -15.66
C TRP A 698 -5.04 20.43 -15.33
N LEU A 699 -4.78 19.28 -15.98
CA LEU A 699 -3.70 18.37 -15.60
C LEU A 699 -2.30 18.94 -15.84
N GLY A 700 -2.13 19.77 -16.87
CA GLY A 700 -0.88 20.50 -17.14
C GLY A 700 -0.79 21.87 -16.47
N SER A 701 -1.71 22.23 -15.57
CA SER A 701 -1.79 23.58 -15.01
C SER A 701 -1.24 23.67 -13.59
N ALA A 702 -0.11 24.35 -13.43
CA ALA A 702 0.46 24.70 -12.13
C ALA A 702 -0.50 25.54 -11.23
N ALA A 703 -1.51 26.18 -11.81
CA ALA A 703 -2.55 26.89 -11.05
C ALA A 703 -3.60 25.94 -10.44
N HIS A 704 -3.82 24.77 -11.04
CA HIS A 704 -4.73 23.75 -10.49
C HIS A 704 -4.00 22.76 -9.58
N LEU A 705 -2.76 22.37 -9.93
CA LEU A 705 -1.98 21.34 -9.23
C LEU A 705 -0.67 21.87 -8.59
N PRO A 706 -0.69 22.94 -7.77
CA PRO A 706 0.53 23.54 -7.23
C PRO A 706 1.27 22.65 -6.21
N SER A 707 0.60 21.67 -5.60
CA SER A 707 1.21 20.75 -4.61
C SER A 707 1.53 19.36 -5.15
N LEU A 708 1.23 19.07 -6.42
CA LEU A 708 1.40 17.73 -6.96
C LEU A 708 2.86 17.34 -6.97
N THR A 709 3.15 16.21 -6.32
CA THR A 709 4.48 15.67 -6.07
C THR A 709 4.68 14.32 -6.76
N TYR A 710 3.61 13.55 -6.97
CA TYR A 710 3.61 12.24 -7.64
C TYR A 710 2.51 12.19 -8.72
N LEU A 711 2.84 11.75 -9.94
CA LEU A 711 1.87 11.58 -11.04
C LEU A 711 2.04 10.22 -11.73
N ASN A 712 1.00 9.40 -11.70
CA ASN A 712 0.93 8.11 -12.40
C ASN A 712 -0.13 8.19 -13.51
N LEU A 713 0.27 7.87 -14.74
CA LEU A 713 -0.60 7.70 -15.91
C LEU A 713 -0.48 6.23 -16.37
N ILE A 714 -1.51 5.43 -16.16
CA ILE A 714 -1.48 3.97 -16.37
C ILE A 714 -2.62 3.58 -17.31
N ASP A 715 -2.31 2.78 -18.33
CA ASP A 715 -3.27 2.24 -19.31
C ASP A 715 -4.16 3.30 -20.00
N CYS A 716 -3.68 4.55 -20.12
CA CYS A 716 -4.41 5.62 -20.83
C CYS A 716 -4.29 5.45 -22.36
N LYS A 717 -4.76 4.29 -22.85
CA LYS A 717 -4.48 3.70 -24.16
C LYS A 717 -4.97 4.53 -25.37
N SER A 718 -5.91 5.45 -25.15
CA SER A 718 -6.51 6.31 -26.19
C SER A 718 -5.85 7.68 -26.33
N CYS A 719 -5.04 8.10 -25.35
CA CYS A 719 -4.45 9.44 -25.35
C CYS A 719 -3.34 9.53 -26.41
N VAL A 720 -3.52 10.43 -27.38
CA VAL A 720 -2.57 10.61 -28.50
C VAL A 720 -1.37 11.47 -28.09
N HIS A 721 -1.56 12.34 -27.10
CA HIS A 721 -0.55 13.25 -26.56
C HIS A 721 -0.50 13.19 -25.04
N LEU A 722 0.68 13.40 -24.46
CA LEU A 722 0.87 13.55 -23.02
C LEU A 722 0.45 14.96 -22.55
N PRO A 723 0.08 15.14 -21.27
CA PRO A 723 -0.33 16.45 -20.75
C PRO A 723 0.86 17.40 -20.60
N PRO A 724 0.65 18.74 -20.69
CA PRO A 724 1.73 19.73 -20.60
C PRO A 724 2.20 19.99 -19.16
N ILE A 725 2.81 18.99 -18.53
CA ILE A 725 3.11 18.94 -17.08
C ILE A 725 4.50 19.47 -16.70
N GLY A 726 5.37 19.80 -17.65
CA GLY A 726 6.73 20.27 -17.35
C GLY A 726 6.83 21.53 -16.49
N GLN A 727 5.71 22.25 -16.29
CA GLN A 727 5.62 23.45 -15.45
C GLN A 727 5.11 23.18 -14.02
N LEU A 728 4.85 21.92 -13.64
CA LEU A 728 4.37 21.61 -12.28
C LEU A 728 5.48 21.83 -11.23
N PRO A 729 5.29 22.71 -10.23
CA PRO A 729 6.38 23.28 -9.44
C PRO A 729 6.92 22.36 -8.32
N ASN A 730 6.20 21.29 -8.00
CA ASN A 730 6.54 20.38 -6.90
C ASN A 730 6.65 18.90 -7.32
N LEU A 731 6.44 18.58 -8.60
CA LEU A 731 6.45 17.19 -9.09
C LEU A 731 7.85 16.58 -8.89
N LYS A 732 7.96 15.51 -8.09
CA LYS A 732 9.19 14.76 -7.79
C LYS A 732 9.23 13.40 -8.49
N TYR A 733 8.09 12.73 -8.65
CA TYR A 733 8.01 11.41 -9.25
C TYR A 733 6.94 11.38 -10.35
N MET A 734 7.26 10.74 -11.47
CA MET A 734 6.27 10.42 -12.49
C MET A 734 6.39 8.98 -13.00
N LYS A 735 5.25 8.32 -13.22
CA LYS A 735 5.14 7.06 -13.96
C LYS A 735 4.20 7.22 -15.15
N ILE A 736 4.61 6.69 -16.30
CA ILE A 736 3.79 6.43 -17.49
C ILE A 736 3.87 4.93 -17.78
N GLU A 737 2.72 4.26 -17.94
CA GLU A 737 2.64 2.83 -18.23
C GLU A 737 1.45 2.55 -19.17
N GLY A 738 1.61 1.72 -20.20
CA GLY A 738 0.51 1.24 -21.03
C GLY A 738 -0.16 2.27 -21.95
N THR A 739 0.43 3.45 -22.18
CA THR A 739 -0.19 4.55 -22.97
C THR A 739 0.01 4.36 -24.48
N THR A 740 -0.63 3.32 -25.04
CA THR A 740 -0.35 2.77 -26.38
C THR A 740 -0.59 3.68 -27.58
N ALA A 741 -1.33 4.79 -27.47
CA ALA A 741 -1.61 5.70 -28.59
C ALA A 741 -0.58 6.83 -28.77
N VAL A 742 0.35 7.02 -27.82
CA VAL A 742 1.40 8.04 -27.91
C VAL A 742 2.54 7.52 -28.80
N THR A 743 2.77 8.17 -29.94
CA THR A 743 3.87 7.85 -30.87
C THR A 743 5.09 8.75 -30.73
N MET A 744 4.91 9.95 -30.18
CA MET A 744 5.93 10.99 -30.03
C MET A 744 5.82 11.64 -28.65
N ILE A 745 6.96 11.99 -28.04
CA ILE A 745 7.01 12.86 -26.85
C ILE A 745 7.85 14.08 -27.19
N GLY A 746 7.20 15.25 -27.27
CA GLY A 746 7.77 16.51 -27.74
C GLY A 746 7.65 17.69 -26.77
N PRO A 747 7.92 18.93 -27.24
CA PRO A 747 7.90 20.15 -26.42
C PRO A 747 6.57 20.43 -25.70
N GLU A 748 5.47 19.90 -26.21
CA GLU A 748 4.15 19.99 -25.59
C GLU A 748 4.11 19.36 -24.20
N PHE A 749 4.81 18.24 -23.98
CA PHE A 749 4.93 17.58 -22.66
C PHE A 749 5.58 18.49 -21.61
N VAL A 750 6.49 19.37 -22.04
CA VAL A 750 7.19 20.36 -21.19
C VAL A 750 6.32 21.61 -20.93
N GLY A 751 5.24 21.78 -21.67
CA GLY A 751 4.38 22.97 -21.65
C GLY A 751 4.81 24.09 -22.61
N TYR A 752 5.79 23.83 -23.50
CA TYR A 752 6.22 24.82 -24.48
C TYR A 752 5.19 24.92 -25.62
N GLY A 753 4.48 26.05 -25.70
CA GLY A 753 3.59 26.41 -26.82
C GLY A 753 2.15 26.77 -26.47
N MET A 754 1.63 26.36 -25.30
CA MET A 754 0.24 26.63 -24.88
C MET A 754 0.04 28.02 -24.25
N GLY A 755 0.12 29.06 -25.09
CA GLY A 755 -0.41 30.40 -24.78
C GLY A 755 0.49 31.35 -24.00
N ASN A 756 0.19 32.65 -24.10
CA ASN A 756 0.89 33.78 -23.47
C ASN A 756 2.42 33.86 -23.70
N LEU A 757 2.81 34.47 -24.83
CA LEU A 757 4.20 34.93 -25.03
C LEU A 757 4.61 35.93 -23.93
N ARG A 758 5.54 35.55 -23.03
CA ARG A 758 6.55 36.47 -22.44
C ARG A 758 7.66 35.85 -21.59
N SER A 759 7.49 34.67 -20.98
CA SER A 759 8.54 34.05 -20.15
C SER A 759 9.50 33.19 -20.97
N THR A 760 10.71 33.68 -21.20
CA THR A 760 11.80 32.94 -21.88
C THR A 760 12.76 32.25 -20.89
N GLU A 761 12.25 31.96 -19.68
CA GLU A 761 13.00 31.57 -18.46
C GLU A 761 12.27 30.43 -17.71
N ALA A 762 11.50 29.60 -18.43
CA ALA A 762 10.62 28.59 -17.86
C ALA A 762 11.36 27.24 -17.66
N VAL A 763 11.98 27.08 -16.48
CA VAL A 763 12.66 25.84 -16.03
C VAL A 763 11.75 24.63 -16.21
N ALA A 764 12.23 23.61 -16.92
CA ALA A 764 11.50 22.38 -17.16
C ALA A 764 11.64 21.43 -15.96
N PHE A 765 10.52 20.90 -15.46
CA PHE A 765 10.45 19.90 -14.39
C PHE A 765 11.30 20.27 -13.16
N PRO A 766 11.04 21.42 -12.50
CA PRO A 766 11.96 22.07 -11.55
C PRO A 766 12.33 21.21 -10.32
N LYS A 767 11.51 20.22 -9.95
CA LYS A 767 11.77 19.29 -8.84
C LYS A 767 11.70 17.80 -9.21
N LEU A 768 11.54 17.44 -10.49
CA LEU A 768 11.35 16.02 -10.85
C LEU A 768 12.64 15.26 -10.58
N GLU A 769 12.59 14.29 -9.67
CA GLU A 769 13.71 13.46 -9.25
C GLU A 769 13.72 12.12 -10.00
N THR A 770 12.56 11.54 -10.28
CA THR A 770 12.42 10.23 -10.94
C THR A 770 11.34 10.25 -12.04
N LEU A 771 11.68 9.74 -13.22
CA LEU A 771 10.75 9.47 -14.33
C LEU A 771 10.78 7.98 -14.71
N VAL A 772 9.61 7.36 -14.76
CA VAL A 772 9.43 5.96 -15.16
C VAL A 772 8.51 5.90 -16.38
N ILE A 773 8.96 5.28 -17.47
CA ILE A 773 8.17 5.01 -18.67
C ILE A 773 8.20 3.52 -18.96
N ARG A 774 7.02 2.92 -19.18
CA ARG A 774 6.83 1.48 -19.38
C ARG A 774 5.74 1.20 -20.41
N ASP A 775 5.83 0.06 -21.09
CA ASP A 775 4.76 -0.49 -21.93
C ASP A 775 4.17 0.53 -22.92
N MET A 776 5.06 1.29 -23.57
CA MET A 776 4.73 2.22 -24.66
C MET A 776 5.24 1.66 -26.00
N PRO A 777 4.62 0.60 -26.55
CA PRO A 777 5.18 -0.14 -27.69
C PRO A 777 5.20 0.67 -28.99
N ASN A 778 4.30 1.65 -29.15
CA ASN A 778 4.18 2.47 -30.36
C ASN A 778 4.98 3.78 -30.30
N TRP A 779 5.74 4.03 -29.23
CA TRP A 779 6.54 5.25 -29.08
C TRP A 779 7.80 5.17 -29.96
N GLU A 780 7.85 5.99 -31.00
CA GLU A 780 8.92 5.99 -32.01
C GLU A 780 9.94 7.11 -31.79
N GLU A 781 9.48 8.30 -31.36
CA GLU A 781 10.30 9.51 -31.31
C GLU A 781 10.30 10.23 -29.96
N TRP A 782 11.50 10.57 -29.48
CA TRP A 782 11.73 11.49 -28.37
C TRP A 782 12.60 12.65 -28.85
N SER A 783 11.98 13.77 -29.21
CA SER A 783 12.69 14.94 -29.75
C SER A 783 12.11 16.24 -29.20
N PHE A 784 12.97 17.26 -29.05
CA PHE A 784 12.59 18.57 -28.53
C PHE A 784 13.12 19.70 -29.42
N VAL A 785 13.33 19.41 -30.70
CA VAL A 785 13.80 20.38 -31.70
C VAL A 785 12.58 20.93 -32.43
N ALA A 786 12.38 22.24 -32.39
CA ALA A 786 11.41 22.88 -33.26
C ALA A 786 11.99 22.93 -34.68
N GLU A 787 11.47 22.11 -35.59
CA GLU A 787 11.78 22.24 -37.02
C GLU A 787 11.04 23.45 -37.60
N GLU A 788 11.80 24.44 -38.10
CA GLU A 788 11.23 25.52 -38.91
C GLU A 788 11.04 25.02 -40.34
N GLU A 789 9.80 24.63 -40.70
CA GLU A 789 9.46 24.17 -42.05
C GLU A 789 9.78 25.23 -43.13
N GLN A 790 10.86 25.02 -43.88
CA GLN A 790 11.20 25.83 -45.05
C GLN A 790 10.54 25.28 -46.31
N GLU A 791 9.31 25.72 -46.61
CA GLU A 791 8.60 25.37 -47.86
C GLU A 791 9.39 25.78 -49.12
N ALA A 792 10.09 24.82 -49.72
CA ALA A 792 10.74 24.97 -51.02
C ALA A 792 9.69 25.00 -52.16
N THR A 793 9.20 26.19 -52.49
CA THR A 793 8.10 26.38 -53.46
C THR A 793 8.43 25.94 -54.90
N THR A 794 7.64 24.99 -55.44
CA THR A 794 7.51 24.76 -56.89
C THR A 794 6.14 25.22 -57.38
N THR A 795 6.10 26.38 -58.03
CA THR A 795 4.86 27.07 -58.43
C THR A 795 4.24 26.59 -59.74
N VAL A 796 2.92 26.36 -59.77
CA VAL A 796 2.08 26.50 -60.97
C VAL A 796 0.69 27.05 -60.59
N GLY A 797 0.24 28.14 -61.22
CA GLY A 797 -1.20 28.46 -61.31
C GLY A 797 -1.77 29.63 -60.46
N CYS A 798 -1.33 30.87 -60.72
CA CYS A 798 -2.14 32.08 -60.48
C CYS A 798 -3.07 32.33 -61.70
N PRO A 799 -3.98 33.35 -61.76
CA PRO A 799 -4.26 34.47 -60.85
C PRO A 799 -5.66 34.38 -60.18
N THR A 800 -6.24 35.34 -59.45
CA THR A 800 -6.08 36.81 -59.25
C THR A 800 -6.65 37.17 -57.84
N SER A 801 -6.70 38.38 -57.26
CA SER A 801 -6.45 39.78 -57.68
C SER A 801 -6.30 40.74 -56.48
N LYS A 802 -5.63 41.90 -56.71
CA LYS A 802 -5.95 43.29 -56.30
C LYS A 802 -6.65 43.57 -54.94
N ASP A 803 -6.24 44.54 -54.12
CA ASP A 803 -5.86 45.92 -54.50
C ASP A 803 -4.90 46.68 -53.53
N THR A 804 -4.04 47.49 -54.14
CA THR A 804 -3.43 48.79 -53.73
C THR A 804 -3.07 49.20 -52.27
N ALA A 805 -1.76 49.47 -52.10
CA ALA A 805 -1.13 50.72 -51.63
C ALA A 805 -1.16 51.12 -50.12
N ALA A 806 -0.19 51.87 -49.57
CA ALA A 806 0.85 52.72 -50.19
C ALA A 806 2.25 52.70 -49.51
N ALA A 807 3.19 53.48 -50.05
CA ALA A 807 4.59 53.67 -49.66
C ALA A 807 4.78 54.31 -48.24
N THR A 808 5.97 54.41 -47.62
CA THR A 808 7.31 54.71 -48.18
C THR A 808 8.46 54.25 -47.26
N ILE A 809 9.60 53.85 -47.83
CA ILE A 809 10.92 53.73 -47.18
C ILE A 809 11.97 54.33 -48.12
N GLU A 810 12.98 55.04 -47.59
CA GLU A 810 14.12 55.57 -48.34
C GLU A 810 15.32 54.60 -48.29
N GLU A 811 16.07 54.46 -49.40
CA GLU A 811 17.33 53.72 -49.43
C GLU A 811 18.54 54.59 -49.08
N VAL A 812 19.33 54.17 -48.08
CA VAL A 812 20.75 54.55 -47.96
C VAL A 812 21.53 53.32 -47.49
N GLY A 813 22.48 52.85 -48.30
CA GLY A 813 23.38 51.73 -47.94
C GLY A 813 24.70 52.20 -47.31
N PRO A 814 25.78 51.41 -47.43
CA PRO A 814 25.85 50.05 -46.90
C PRO A 814 26.95 49.91 -45.83
N GLY A 815 26.75 49.02 -44.86
CA GLY A 815 27.74 48.65 -43.85
C GLY A 815 27.62 47.17 -43.46
N PRO A 816 28.72 46.49 -43.06
CA PRO A 816 28.70 45.06 -42.83
C PRO A 816 27.96 44.69 -41.54
N LEU A 817 26.90 43.90 -41.66
CA LEU A 817 26.31 43.20 -40.52
C LEU A 817 27.18 41.97 -40.18
N PRO A 818 27.47 41.72 -38.89
CA PRO A 818 28.15 40.49 -38.48
C PRO A 818 27.22 39.28 -38.67
N GLN A 819 27.82 38.12 -38.94
CA GLN A 819 27.09 36.85 -38.94
C GLN A 819 26.59 36.55 -37.53
N ALA A 820 25.28 36.43 -37.35
CA ALA A 820 24.67 35.87 -36.16
C ALA A 820 24.39 34.39 -36.40
N GLU A 821 25.14 33.50 -35.75
CA GLU A 821 24.91 32.06 -35.79
C GLU A 821 23.68 31.71 -34.93
N SER A 822 22.49 31.75 -35.52
CA SER A 822 21.24 31.34 -34.88
C SER A 822 21.12 29.81 -34.88
N SER A 823 21.85 29.15 -33.98
CA SER A 823 21.62 27.73 -33.69
C SER A 823 20.24 27.52 -33.07
N PRO A 824 19.47 26.47 -33.45
CA PRO A 824 18.21 26.16 -32.80
C PRO A 824 18.44 25.80 -31.33
N ARG A 825 17.56 26.29 -30.45
CA ARG A 825 17.68 26.06 -29.00
C ARG A 825 17.18 24.66 -28.67
N GLN A 826 18.12 23.75 -28.41
CA GLN A 826 17.83 22.45 -27.79
C GLN A 826 17.24 22.64 -26.39
N LEU A 827 16.62 21.58 -25.84
CA LEU A 827 15.99 21.61 -24.51
C LEU A 827 16.98 22.11 -23.44
N GLY A 828 16.48 22.97 -22.56
CA GLY A 828 17.29 24.00 -21.91
C GLY A 828 18.41 23.50 -20.97
N GLN A 829 19.28 24.44 -20.62
CA GLN A 829 20.29 24.30 -19.54
C GLN A 829 19.67 24.19 -18.13
N GLU A 830 18.36 23.97 -18.06
CA GLU A 830 17.45 24.30 -16.96
C GLU A 830 16.33 23.25 -16.83
N ALA A 831 16.73 21.98 -16.77
CA ALA A 831 16.08 21.00 -15.91
C ALA A 831 17.14 20.60 -14.87
N THR A 832 16.83 20.70 -13.58
CA THR A 832 17.88 20.78 -12.54
C THR A 832 17.87 19.67 -11.49
N SER A 833 16.85 18.80 -11.52
CA SER A 833 16.56 17.89 -10.40
C SER A 833 16.50 16.40 -10.77
N LEU A 834 16.52 16.01 -12.05
CA LEU A 834 16.30 14.62 -12.47
C LEU A 834 17.49 13.73 -12.15
N LYS A 835 17.26 12.74 -11.29
CA LYS A 835 18.24 11.76 -10.83
C LYS A 835 18.10 10.48 -11.61
N ASP A 836 16.86 9.98 -11.68
CA ASP A 836 16.55 8.63 -12.12
C ASP A 836 15.62 8.63 -13.35
N LEU A 837 16.00 7.89 -14.39
CA LEU A 837 15.16 7.62 -15.56
C LEU A 837 15.08 6.11 -15.79
N HIS A 838 13.87 5.55 -15.75
CA HIS A 838 13.61 4.14 -16.01
C HIS A 838 12.78 3.97 -17.28
N LEU A 839 13.31 3.28 -18.29
CA LEU A 839 12.63 2.91 -19.53
C LEU A 839 12.47 1.38 -19.57
N ARG A 840 11.25 0.86 -19.76
CA ARG A 840 11.01 -0.58 -19.97
C ARG A 840 9.99 -0.89 -21.06
N HIS A 841 10.15 -1.98 -21.81
CA HIS A 841 9.16 -2.42 -22.81
C HIS A 841 8.79 -1.32 -23.84
N VAL A 842 9.76 -0.46 -24.21
CA VAL A 842 9.59 0.64 -25.18
C VAL A 842 10.18 0.25 -26.54
N HIS A 843 9.59 -0.77 -27.15
CA HIS A 843 10.18 -1.54 -28.26
C HIS A 843 10.43 -0.74 -29.56
N ASN A 844 9.70 0.36 -29.83
CA ASN A 844 9.90 1.17 -31.03
C ASN A 844 10.89 2.35 -30.89
N LEU A 845 11.27 2.73 -29.66
CA LEU A 845 12.09 3.92 -29.42
C LEU A 845 13.55 3.66 -29.80
N LYS A 846 14.06 4.37 -30.82
CA LYS A 846 15.39 4.09 -31.38
C LYS A 846 16.56 4.82 -30.73
N VAL A 847 16.32 6.00 -30.16
CA VAL A 847 17.40 6.86 -29.64
C VAL A 847 16.96 7.52 -28.33
N VAL A 848 17.85 7.54 -27.35
CA VAL A 848 17.73 8.35 -26.13
C VAL A 848 18.95 9.25 -26.05
N GLU A 849 18.80 10.54 -26.33
CA GLU A 849 19.95 11.45 -26.30
C GLU A 849 19.68 12.88 -25.83
N ASN A 850 20.78 13.58 -25.53
CA ASN A 850 20.83 15.00 -25.12
C ASN A 850 20.21 15.31 -23.73
N LEU A 851 19.90 14.29 -22.92
CA LEU A 851 19.36 14.42 -21.56
C LEU A 851 20.44 14.82 -20.54
N ARG A 852 21.05 16.00 -20.73
CA ARG A 852 22.22 16.48 -19.95
C ARG A 852 21.99 16.73 -18.46
N PHE A 853 20.74 16.68 -18.03
CA PHE A 853 20.28 16.93 -16.66
C PHE A 853 20.11 15.66 -15.82
N LEU A 854 20.10 14.47 -16.45
CA LEU A 854 19.96 13.20 -15.73
C LEU A 854 21.25 12.86 -14.96
N SER A 855 21.16 12.72 -13.64
CA SER A 855 22.32 12.91 -12.74
C SER A 855 22.69 11.75 -11.79
N GLU A 856 21.88 10.70 -11.69
CA GLU A 856 22.20 9.52 -10.86
C GLU A 856 22.08 8.24 -11.70
N VAL A 857 20.87 7.72 -11.94
CA VAL A 857 20.63 6.40 -12.54
C VAL A 857 19.86 6.45 -13.86
N LEU A 858 20.35 5.73 -14.87
CA LEU A 858 19.59 5.37 -16.08
C LEU A 858 19.36 3.86 -16.08
N VAL A 859 18.09 3.42 -16.17
CA VAL A 859 17.70 2.00 -16.29
C VAL A 859 16.98 1.80 -17.60
N ILE A 860 17.45 0.84 -18.39
CA ILE A 860 16.88 0.44 -19.68
C ILE A 860 16.67 -1.09 -19.64
N SER A 861 15.45 -1.55 -19.90
CA SER A 861 15.06 -2.96 -19.71
C SER A 861 14.10 -3.40 -20.82
N ASP A 862 14.42 -4.46 -21.55
CA ASP A 862 13.57 -5.00 -22.63
C ASP A 862 13.14 -3.92 -23.64
N CYS A 863 14.13 -3.24 -24.21
CA CYS A 863 13.94 -2.14 -25.16
C CYS A 863 14.49 -2.56 -26.53
N GLU A 864 13.86 -3.57 -27.16
CA GLU A 864 14.40 -4.28 -28.32
C GLU A 864 14.84 -3.41 -29.49
N GLY A 865 14.14 -2.31 -29.79
CA GLY A 865 14.44 -1.41 -30.91
C GLY A 865 15.41 -0.27 -30.61
N LEU A 866 15.92 -0.14 -29.38
CA LEU A 866 16.82 0.95 -29.00
C LEU A 866 18.21 0.75 -29.63
N GLU A 867 18.62 1.65 -30.52
CA GLU A 867 19.88 1.58 -31.27
C GLU A 867 21.01 2.43 -30.63
N ARG A 868 20.67 3.57 -30.00
CA ARG A 868 21.66 4.55 -29.49
C ARG A 868 21.24 5.24 -28.17
N VAL A 869 22.20 5.38 -27.26
CA VAL A 869 22.15 6.25 -26.05
C VAL A 869 23.31 7.25 -26.11
N SER A 870 23.07 8.55 -25.90
CA SER A 870 24.06 9.58 -26.28
C SER A 870 23.96 10.91 -25.52
N ASN A 871 25.10 11.49 -25.13
CA ASN A 871 25.19 12.85 -24.56
C ASN A 871 24.38 13.03 -23.26
N LEU A 872 24.61 12.13 -22.28
CA LEU A 872 24.09 12.21 -20.90
C LEU A 872 25.25 12.35 -19.88
N PRO A 873 26.02 13.45 -19.90
CA PRO A 873 27.30 13.57 -19.19
C PRO A 873 27.22 13.52 -17.66
N GLN A 874 26.04 13.62 -17.04
CA GLN A 874 25.89 13.65 -15.58
C GLN A 874 25.50 12.31 -14.94
N VAL A 875 25.10 11.30 -15.73
CA VAL A 875 24.67 9.98 -15.24
C VAL A 875 25.83 9.24 -14.57
N ARG A 876 25.61 8.63 -13.41
CA ARG A 876 26.63 7.87 -12.64
C ARG A 876 26.50 6.36 -12.73
N GLU A 877 25.26 5.87 -12.82
CA GLU A 877 24.90 4.45 -12.80
C GLU A 877 24.04 4.15 -14.03
N LEU A 878 24.50 3.26 -14.91
CA LEU A 878 23.75 2.77 -16.08
C LEU A 878 23.40 1.30 -15.86
N ARG A 879 22.12 0.95 -15.98
CA ARG A 879 21.62 -0.43 -15.98
C ARG A 879 21.02 -0.76 -17.33
N VAL A 880 21.46 -1.86 -17.97
CA VAL A 880 20.89 -2.33 -19.24
C VAL A 880 20.67 -3.84 -19.21
N GLU A 881 19.45 -4.26 -19.55
CA GLU A 881 19.04 -5.67 -19.65
C GLU A 881 18.12 -5.85 -20.87
N LEU A 882 18.25 -6.94 -21.63
CA LEU A 882 17.35 -7.28 -22.76
C LEU A 882 17.27 -6.19 -23.86
N CYS A 883 18.39 -5.56 -24.22
CA CYS A 883 18.48 -4.52 -25.26
C CYS A 883 19.38 -4.91 -26.46
N PRO A 884 19.01 -5.94 -27.24
CA PRO A 884 19.90 -6.59 -28.22
C PRO A 884 20.35 -5.70 -29.40
N ASN A 885 19.64 -4.61 -29.72
CA ASN A 885 20.03 -3.68 -30.79
C ASN A 885 20.83 -2.47 -30.31
N LEU A 886 21.16 -2.34 -29.03
CA LEU A 886 21.90 -1.18 -28.51
C LEU A 886 23.36 -1.22 -28.96
N ARG A 887 23.63 -0.59 -30.11
CA ARG A 887 24.91 -0.59 -30.82
C ARG A 887 25.84 0.55 -30.40
N CYS A 888 25.31 1.59 -29.76
CA CYS A 888 26.11 2.75 -29.39
C CYS A 888 25.66 3.37 -28.06
N VAL A 889 26.60 3.50 -27.12
CA VAL A 889 26.49 4.31 -25.91
C VAL A 889 27.71 5.22 -25.88
N ASP A 890 27.53 6.55 -25.96
CA ASP A 890 28.63 7.52 -25.97
C ASP A 890 28.35 8.81 -25.17
N ARG A 891 29.42 9.53 -24.80
CA ARG A 891 29.36 10.83 -24.07
C ARG A 891 28.63 10.71 -22.73
N MET A 892 29.10 9.76 -21.91
CA MET A 892 28.60 9.43 -20.58
C MET A 892 29.62 9.86 -19.51
N ASP A 893 29.96 11.14 -19.50
CA ASP A 893 31.20 11.69 -18.92
C ASP A 893 31.42 11.36 -17.43
N ASN A 894 30.36 11.31 -16.61
CA ASN A 894 30.40 10.96 -15.17
C ASN A 894 30.00 9.51 -14.85
N LEU A 895 29.87 8.62 -15.84
CA LEU A 895 29.42 7.25 -15.63
C LEU A 895 30.50 6.43 -14.91
N HIS A 896 30.26 6.08 -13.64
CA HIS A 896 31.18 5.26 -12.84
C HIS A 896 30.82 3.77 -12.83
N GLN A 897 29.52 3.44 -12.90
CA GLN A 897 29.05 2.05 -12.77
C GLN A 897 28.16 1.63 -13.94
N LEU A 898 28.52 0.54 -14.62
CA LEU A 898 27.68 -0.18 -15.59
C LEU A 898 27.23 -1.52 -15.00
N LEU A 899 25.93 -1.74 -14.98
CA LEU A 899 25.27 -2.95 -14.50
C LEU A 899 24.53 -3.59 -15.69
N GLN A 900 24.80 -4.85 -16.01
CA GLN A 900 24.18 -5.51 -17.17
C GLN A 900 23.93 -7.01 -16.96
N THR A 901 23.02 -7.58 -17.76
CA THR A 901 22.75 -9.02 -17.79
C THR A 901 23.67 -9.78 -18.75
N GLU A 902 23.80 -11.11 -18.61
CA GLU A 902 24.61 -11.94 -19.52
C GLU A 902 24.18 -11.84 -21.00
N ASP A 903 22.90 -11.60 -21.32
CA ASP A 903 22.44 -11.40 -22.70
C ASP A 903 23.00 -10.12 -23.36
N MET A 904 23.36 -9.12 -22.56
CA MET A 904 23.90 -7.85 -23.04
C MET A 904 25.38 -7.91 -23.43
N GLU A 905 26.12 -8.98 -23.14
CA GLU A 905 27.56 -9.06 -23.46
C GLU A 905 27.85 -8.87 -24.96
N TYR A 906 27.01 -9.42 -25.84
CA TYR A 906 27.19 -9.27 -27.29
C TYR A 906 26.94 -7.83 -27.78
N ALA A 907 25.91 -7.15 -27.26
CA ALA A 907 25.62 -5.76 -27.61
C ALA A 907 26.66 -4.81 -27.01
N SER A 908 26.96 -4.95 -25.72
CA SER A 908 27.93 -4.12 -24.99
C SER A 908 29.35 -4.19 -25.55
N SER A 909 29.75 -5.34 -26.12
CA SER A 909 31.07 -5.49 -26.78
C SER A 909 31.37 -4.45 -27.87
N GLN A 910 30.33 -3.79 -28.43
CA GLN A 910 30.46 -2.82 -29.52
C GLN A 910 30.78 -1.39 -29.03
N TRP A 911 30.46 -1.05 -27.78
CA TRP A 911 30.59 0.32 -27.24
C TRP A 911 31.32 0.40 -25.88
N LEU A 912 31.28 -0.65 -25.06
CA LEU A 912 31.91 -0.68 -23.74
C LEU A 912 33.41 -0.32 -23.75
N PRO A 913 34.25 -0.80 -24.69
CA PRO A 913 35.66 -0.41 -24.72
C PRO A 913 35.86 1.11 -24.93
N GLY A 914 34.97 1.76 -25.67
CA GLY A 914 35.01 3.21 -25.90
C GLY A 914 34.59 4.01 -24.67
N LEU A 915 33.60 3.52 -23.90
CA LEU A 915 33.24 4.12 -22.61
C LEU A 915 34.36 3.94 -21.56
N GLN A 916 35.01 2.77 -21.52
CA GLN A 916 36.13 2.53 -20.62
C GLN A 916 37.33 3.43 -20.97
N GLU A 917 37.67 3.59 -22.25
CA GLU A 917 38.69 4.54 -22.68
C GLU A 917 38.29 5.99 -22.32
N GLN A 918 37.04 6.41 -22.56
CA GLN A 918 36.56 7.74 -22.19
C GLN A 918 36.68 7.98 -20.67
N HIS A 919 36.26 7.02 -19.84
CA HIS A 919 36.30 7.12 -18.38
C HIS A 919 37.74 7.21 -17.86
N GLN A 920 38.63 6.34 -18.34
CA GLN A 920 40.05 6.31 -18.00
C GLN A 920 40.78 7.60 -18.43
N GLN A 921 40.34 8.27 -19.50
CA GLN A 921 40.86 9.58 -19.92
C GLN A 921 40.35 10.75 -19.03
N LEU A 922 39.14 10.66 -18.47
CA LEU A 922 38.51 11.73 -17.68
C LEU A 922 38.84 11.66 -16.18
N HIS A 923 38.75 10.47 -15.58
CA HIS A 923 38.84 10.27 -14.12
C HIS A 923 40.16 9.65 -13.67
N GLY A 924 40.85 8.94 -14.57
CA GLY A 924 42.15 8.32 -14.28
C GLY A 924 42.07 6.92 -13.65
N GLU A 925 40.87 6.36 -13.49
CA GLU A 925 40.60 5.00 -12.99
C GLU A 925 39.77 4.17 -13.99
N ASP A 926 39.66 2.86 -13.74
CA ASP A 926 38.82 1.93 -14.53
C ASP A 926 37.34 2.06 -14.12
N MET A 927 36.42 1.96 -15.09
CA MET A 927 34.98 1.94 -14.83
C MET A 927 34.53 0.61 -14.20
N ASP A 928 33.68 0.70 -13.17
CA ASP A 928 33.07 -0.44 -12.48
C ASP A 928 32.04 -1.13 -13.41
N VAL A 929 32.28 -2.39 -13.81
CA VAL A 929 31.36 -3.16 -14.66
C VAL A 929 30.91 -4.44 -13.95
N TYR A 930 29.59 -4.59 -13.79
CA TYR A 930 28.96 -5.72 -13.09
C TYR A 930 28.00 -6.47 -14.03
N THR A 931 28.34 -7.72 -14.38
CA THR A 931 27.43 -8.63 -15.09
C THR A 931 26.68 -9.52 -14.09
N TRP A 932 25.40 -9.81 -14.33
CA TRP A 932 24.62 -10.82 -13.59
C TRP A 932 23.72 -11.69 -14.49
N ILE A 933 23.16 -12.74 -13.87
CA ILE A 933 22.19 -13.69 -14.43
C ILE A 933 20.77 -13.28 -14.04
#